data_AF-A0A0F9S3Z3-F1
#
_entry.id   AF-A0A0F9S3Z3-F1
#
_cell.length_a   1.000
_cell.length_b   1.000
_cell.length_c   1.000
_cell.angle_alpha   90.00
_cell.angle_beta   90.00
_cell.angle_gamma   90.00
#
_symmetry.space_group_name_H-M   'P 1'
#
loop_
_entity.id
_entity.type
_entity.pdbx_description
1 polymer ?
#
loop_
_entity_poly.entity_id
_entity_poly.type
_entity_poly.pdbx_seq_one_letter_code
_entity_poly.pdbx_strand_id
1 'polypeptide(L)'
;MSDLPTVEWLLEHKPHLTPVVMLQESDGETRVVYALQPKQIEAYNLTPLARKPEVSGPVHIGFGGAAGPGKSYCARVIATSVALTWPGSSCVIYRKTKADVKKNHVKDFMDEVPRHLGLWTSYNGDDLCVTWANKSKTYFGYLRYDEDVQRAQGVAFDCIIFEEATHYTWYMISWLVGNRLRSSVDGTVPFAFYPSNPGERGMCLPPDTDVLTHEGWRPIAAIGLGEEVATLDEDESLVFRPVDQVHCEHYRGPFVTINSATATIRCTPNHHIARRTETKRPSGRTWHPISLVRADALSKVTRTIRSAKRWTGVPLGEVRLEPIATTRRRPSQPLHITGDDYAALAGWMVSEGWTVLRPQSLGRRGHRAVFGIAQTTAPGRATIKALLTKIGFRFREIRQGFEVSSLEWCHHWRDQVGVECCSKRMPPALRAASRSQLQQFWQAAMAGDGSHGVYYTASPRLADDMMEVGLKLGFAPRLRSRLRLEPGGVVREQRLRGAVARGPLGRAYEVRFRDGRDGWLERQYVAHVAYDGPVYCLGIADLHRFFVRQDGMVWLSGNSWYKRLFIQRRYRGNERSEDYAFVQAKLSDNVELLTRNPDYIRKLDILPEPARSWLRDGNFSAGAGSALPQIDWKRHLVKPFKDEIPDYWLQFGSFDWGYHHPFVFGWYVVTEDGDIFKVETVTGWRMLTPQQIERIKSIVPVEKLHYIVAGHDVTGKHIARGEDVPTIQEHFLEHNILLSLANIHRKQGLQQLRKMLDWETSGPFVGGKPTEGDPRLRFFDTPNNRKCLEQMENMTVDPRDPEDVLKVNADDFGEGGDDMYDETRYACASRPPSPDSPWAQSELDAWSPAVLEHEMREGRRVKRHTDKGKGVLPDAVY
;
A
#
# COMPACT_ATOMS: atom_id res chain seq x y z
N MET A 1 -46.36 16.08 24.67
CA MET A 1 -45.77 17.04 23.70
C MET A 1 -45.16 18.22 24.43
N SER A 2 -45.81 18.73 25.50
CA SER A 2 -45.29 19.74 26.43
C SER A 2 -43.83 19.59 26.86
N ASP A 3 -43.32 18.36 26.97
CA ASP A 3 -41.95 18.06 27.42
C ASP A 3 -40.88 18.29 26.34
N LEU A 4 -41.29 18.52 25.08
CA LEU A 4 -40.39 18.84 23.97
C LEU A 4 -40.07 20.35 23.97
N PRO A 5 -38.83 20.74 23.62
CA PRO A 5 -38.48 22.16 23.50
C PRO A 5 -39.24 22.82 22.34
N THR A 6 -39.58 24.09 22.50
CA THR A 6 -40.07 24.93 21.40
C THR A 6 -38.91 25.28 20.47
N VAL A 7 -39.22 25.65 19.22
CA VAL A 7 -38.20 26.15 18.28
C VAL A 7 -37.48 27.38 18.85
N GLU A 8 -38.23 28.32 19.43
CA GLU A 8 -37.69 29.53 20.05
C GLU A 8 -36.73 29.19 21.20
N TRP A 9 -37.13 28.28 22.10
CA TRP A 9 -36.27 27.83 23.20
C TRP A 9 -34.99 27.18 22.68
N LEU A 10 -35.08 26.33 21.64
CA LEU A 10 -33.91 25.66 21.08
C LEU A 10 -32.93 26.67 20.46
N LEU A 11 -33.44 27.64 19.71
CA LEU A 11 -32.60 28.66 19.07
C LEU A 11 -31.94 29.58 20.11
N GLU A 12 -32.62 29.87 21.21
CA GLU A 12 -32.08 30.69 22.31
C GLU A 12 -31.00 29.93 23.12
N HIS A 13 -31.25 28.67 23.49
CA HIS A 13 -30.39 27.93 24.42
C HIS A 13 -29.35 27.05 23.72
N LYS A 14 -29.62 26.62 22.49
CA LYS A 14 -28.78 25.73 21.70
C LYS A 14 -28.70 26.19 20.23
N PRO A 15 -28.20 27.41 19.96
CA PRO A 15 -28.19 28.01 18.62
C PRO A 15 -27.37 27.22 17.59
N HIS A 16 -26.48 26.33 18.04
CA HIS A 16 -25.69 25.45 17.17
C HIS A 16 -26.47 24.23 16.67
N LEU A 17 -27.68 23.99 17.17
CA LEU A 17 -28.57 22.91 16.73
C LEU A 17 -29.59 23.44 15.73
N THR A 18 -29.80 22.69 14.66
CA THR A 18 -30.84 22.97 13.65
C THR A 18 -32.01 22.00 13.85
N PRO A 19 -33.25 22.48 14.10
CA PRO A 19 -34.44 21.63 14.12
C PRO A 19 -34.62 20.90 12.78
N VAL A 20 -34.93 19.61 12.83
CA VAL A 20 -35.15 18.77 11.62
C VAL A 20 -36.51 18.10 11.64
N VAL A 21 -36.91 17.53 12.78
CA VAL A 21 -38.23 16.91 12.96
C VAL A 21 -38.98 17.71 14.00
N MET A 22 -40.15 18.22 13.62
CA MET A 22 -40.96 19.14 14.42
C MET A 22 -42.42 18.70 14.42
N LEU A 23 -43.12 19.03 15.50
CA LEU A 23 -44.56 18.80 15.66
C LEU A 23 -45.24 20.13 15.95
N GLN A 24 -46.41 20.34 15.36
CA GLN A 24 -47.22 21.51 15.62
C GLN A 24 -48.33 21.17 16.62
N GLU A 25 -48.43 21.94 17.69
CA GLU A 25 -49.51 21.83 18.67
C GLU A 25 -50.79 22.51 18.16
N SER A 26 -51.93 22.22 18.80
CA SER A 26 -53.24 22.74 18.40
C SER A 26 -53.37 24.26 18.54
N ASP A 27 -52.54 24.88 19.38
CA ASP A 27 -52.45 26.33 19.57
C ASP A 27 -51.51 27.01 18.55
N GLY A 28 -50.89 26.23 17.66
CA GLY A 28 -49.98 26.69 16.62
C GLY A 28 -48.51 26.67 17.01
N GLU A 29 -48.16 26.37 18.27
CA GLU A 29 -46.77 26.32 18.72
C GLU A 29 -46.02 25.12 18.11
N THR A 30 -44.76 25.32 17.70
CA THR A 30 -43.94 24.26 17.08
C THR A 30 -42.90 23.73 18.07
N ARG A 31 -42.95 22.42 18.29
CA ARG A 31 -42.10 21.66 19.21
C ARG A 31 -41.10 20.80 18.44
N VAL A 32 -39.86 20.70 18.93
CA VAL A 32 -38.77 20.01 18.24
C VAL A 32 -38.58 18.60 18.79
N VAL A 33 -38.67 17.59 17.92
CA VAL A 33 -38.39 16.18 18.23
C VAL A 33 -36.92 15.86 18.01
N TYR A 34 -36.38 16.22 16.84
CA TYR A 34 -34.97 16.04 16.52
C TYR A 34 -34.37 17.36 16.06
N ALA A 35 -33.18 17.63 16.58
CA ALA A 35 -32.29 18.67 16.07
C ALA A 35 -30.91 18.08 15.81
N LEU A 36 -30.23 18.57 14.77
CA LEU A 36 -28.93 18.09 14.32
C LEU A 36 -27.86 19.17 14.51
N GLN A 37 -26.63 18.74 14.76
CA GLN A 37 -25.45 19.59 14.80
C GLN A 37 -24.96 19.95 13.38
N PRO A 38 -24.09 20.98 13.21
CA PRO A 38 -23.75 21.50 11.88
C PRO A 38 -23.22 20.43 10.92
N LYS A 39 -22.33 19.56 11.39
CA LYS A 39 -21.77 18.48 10.56
C LYS A 39 -22.77 17.36 10.26
N GLN A 40 -23.73 17.12 11.16
CA GLN A 40 -24.83 16.19 10.93
C GLN A 40 -25.83 16.77 9.90
N ILE A 41 -26.07 18.08 9.95
CA ILE A 41 -26.85 18.80 8.94
C ILE A 41 -26.18 18.75 7.57
N GLU A 42 -24.85 18.88 7.49
CA GLU A 42 -24.12 18.71 6.23
C GLU A 42 -24.41 17.33 5.60
N ALA A 43 -24.36 16.26 6.40
CA ALA A 43 -24.71 14.91 5.93
C ALA A 43 -26.21 14.76 5.60
N TYR A 44 -27.10 15.35 6.41
CA TYR A 44 -28.55 15.31 6.19
C TYR A 44 -28.96 16.05 4.90
N ASN A 45 -28.32 17.17 4.60
CA ASN A 45 -28.60 17.99 3.41
C ASN A 45 -28.22 17.30 2.10
N LEU A 46 -27.36 16.27 2.16
CA LEU A 46 -27.06 15.41 1.01
C LEU A 46 -28.16 14.38 0.75
N THR A 47 -29.07 14.14 1.71
CA THR A 47 -30.19 13.23 1.52
C THR A 47 -31.27 13.85 0.64
N PRO A 48 -32.07 13.05 -0.07
CA PRO A 48 -33.23 13.56 -0.80
C PRO A 48 -34.29 14.25 0.09
N LEU A 49 -34.27 14.04 1.40
CA LEU A 49 -35.22 14.62 2.36
C LEU A 49 -35.06 16.14 2.51
N ALA A 50 -33.88 16.67 2.21
CA ALA A 50 -33.56 18.09 2.30
C ALA A 50 -33.61 18.81 0.94
N ARG A 51 -33.93 18.09 -0.15
CA ARG A 51 -33.94 18.61 -1.51
C ARG A 51 -35.34 18.54 -2.10
N LYS A 52 -35.62 19.40 -3.07
CA LYS A 52 -36.83 19.28 -3.87
C LYS A 52 -36.77 18.01 -4.73
N PRO A 53 -37.89 17.33 -5.00
CA PRO A 53 -37.90 16.06 -5.75
C PRO A 53 -37.25 16.13 -7.14
N GLU A 54 -37.25 17.31 -7.78
CA GLU A 54 -36.70 17.51 -9.12
C GLU A 54 -35.17 17.69 -9.12
N VAL A 55 -34.56 17.88 -7.95
CA VAL A 55 -33.14 18.17 -7.80
C VAL A 55 -32.36 16.86 -7.61
N SER A 56 -31.60 16.48 -8.63
CA SER A 56 -30.67 15.34 -8.56
C SER A 56 -29.59 15.56 -7.49
N GLY A 57 -29.09 14.47 -6.92
CA GLY A 57 -27.97 14.48 -6.00
C GLY A 57 -27.59 13.08 -5.54
N PRO A 58 -26.60 12.95 -4.64
CA PRO A 58 -26.10 11.65 -4.21
C PRO A 58 -27.20 10.79 -3.59
N VAL A 59 -27.13 9.49 -3.92
CA VAL A 59 -27.97 8.41 -3.36
C VAL A 59 -27.18 7.45 -2.50
N HIS A 60 -25.85 7.59 -2.45
CA HIS A 60 -24.93 6.91 -1.56
C HIS A 60 -24.18 7.92 -0.71
N ILE A 61 -24.50 7.99 0.57
CA ILE A 61 -24.02 9.07 1.44
C ILE A 61 -23.21 8.46 2.58
N GLY A 62 -21.89 8.60 2.51
CA GLY A 62 -20.97 8.22 3.56
C GLY A 62 -20.87 9.31 4.62
N PHE A 63 -21.01 8.94 5.89
CA PHE A 63 -20.82 9.85 7.01
C PHE A 63 -19.82 9.25 8.00
N GLY A 64 -18.54 9.58 7.82
CA GLY A 64 -17.45 8.82 8.44
C GLY A 64 -16.52 9.70 9.27
N GLY A 65 -15.88 9.15 10.30
CA GLY A 65 -14.82 9.85 11.03
C GLY A 65 -14.78 9.48 12.51
N ALA A 66 -14.28 10.37 13.36
CA ALA A 66 -13.96 10.14 14.78
C ALA A 66 -15.09 9.45 15.55
N ALA A 67 -14.79 8.78 16.66
CA ALA A 67 -15.79 8.31 17.61
C ALA A 67 -16.44 9.49 18.35
N GLY A 68 -17.74 9.39 18.62
CA GLY A 68 -18.48 10.42 19.36
C GLY A 68 -19.18 11.57 18.61
N PRO A 69 -19.07 11.81 17.28
CA PRO A 69 -19.71 12.95 16.63
C PRO A 69 -21.24 12.80 16.40
N GLY A 70 -21.85 11.73 16.93
CA GLY A 70 -23.30 11.51 16.83
C GLY A 70 -23.79 10.92 15.49
N LYS A 71 -22.95 10.13 14.80
CA LYS A 71 -23.33 9.44 13.56
C LYS A 71 -24.55 8.54 13.70
N SER A 72 -24.60 7.72 14.76
CA SER A 72 -25.73 6.80 15.01
C SER A 72 -27.02 7.54 15.36
N TYR A 73 -26.92 8.72 16.00
CA TYR A 73 -28.05 9.62 16.23
C TYR A 73 -28.56 10.19 14.89
N CYS A 74 -27.68 10.72 14.05
CA CYS A 74 -28.03 11.20 12.71
C CYS A 74 -28.72 10.12 11.86
N ALA A 75 -28.27 8.86 11.95
CA ALA A 75 -28.93 7.74 11.27
C ALA A 75 -30.39 7.53 11.73
N ARG A 76 -30.67 7.67 13.03
CA ARG A 76 -32.05 7.58 13.56
C ARG A 76 -32.90 8.77 13.12
N VAL A 77 -32.34 9.99 13.13
CA VAL A 77 -33.02 11.19 12.59
C VAL A 77 -33.41 10.99 11.13
N ILE A 78 -32.49 10.51 10.30
CA ILE A 78 -32.77 10.21 8.88
C ILE A 78 -33.89 9.16 8.77
N ALA A 79 -33.85 8.07 9.53
CA ALA A 79 -34.88 7.04 9.48
C ALA A 79 -36.27 7.56 9.91
N THR A 80 -36.33 8.44 10.92
CA THR A 80 -37.57 9.12 11.33
C THR A 80 -38.06 10.10 10.26
N SER A 81 -37.16 10.92 9.69
CA SER A 81 -37.51 11.84 8.62
C SER A 81 -38.05 11.12 7.39
N VAL A 82 -37.47 9.98 6.99
CA VAL A 82 -38.03 9.14 5.91
C VAL A 82 -39.48 8.76 6.21
N ALA A 83 -39.73 8.24 7.42
CA ALA A 83 -41.05 7.77 7.80
C ALA A 83 -42.09 8.89 7.81
N LEU A 84 -41.73 10.09 8.26
CA LEU A 84 -42.65 11.23 8.38
C LEU A 84 -42.83 11.99 7.06
N THR A 85 -41.76 12.19 6.28
CA THR A 85 -41.80 12.91 4.99
C THR A 85 -42.48 12.09 3.90
N TRP A 86 -42.33 10.77 3.93
CA TRP A 86 -42.93 9.87 2.93
C TRP A 86 -43.90 8.89 3.60
N PRO A 87 -45.20 9.24 3.70
CA PRO A 87 -46.21 8.37 4.28
C PRO A 87 -46.30 6.99 3.59
N GLY A 88 -46.27 5.92 4.38
CA GLY A 88 -46.27 4.54 3.90
C GLY A 88 -44.90 4.00 3.48
N SER A 89 -43.83 4.80 3.60
CA SER A 89 -42.47 4.39 3.23
C SER A 89 -41.91 3.28 4.12
N SER A 90 -40.83 2.65 3.65
CA SER A 90 -40.10 1.60 4.37
C SER A 90 -38.62 1.94 4.46
N CYS A 91 -38.08 1.97 5.68
CA CYS A 91 -36.67 2.20 5.97
C CYS A 91 -36.08 1.06 6.83
N VAL A 92 -34.79 0.77 6.68
CA VAL A 92 -34.10 -0.19 7.54
C VAL A 92 -32.74 0.32 8.02
N ILE A 93 -32.45 0.11 9.31
CA ILE A 93 -31.12 0.29 9.90
C ILE A 93 -30.52 -1.08 10.17
N TYR A 94 -29.40 -1.40 9.51
CA TYR A 94 -28.65 -2.63 9.73
C TYR A 94 -27.52 -2.43 10.75
N ARG A 95 -27.35 -3.42 11.62
CA ARG A 95 -26.14 -3.64 12.43
C ARG A 95 -25.64 -5.08 12.29
N LYS A 96 -24.41 -5.37 12.74
CA LYS A 96 -23.85 -6.73 12.63
C LYS A 96 -24.68 -7.82 13.33
N THR A 97 -25.23 -7.54 14.52
CA THR A 97 -26.00 -8.54 15.29
C THR A 97 -27.32 -7.98 15.82
N LYS A 98 -28.28 -8.88 16.09
CA LYS A 98 -29.58 -8.55 16.72
C LYS A 98 -29.41 -7.88 18.08
N ALA A 99 -28.41 -8.28 18.87
CA ALA A 99 -28.13 -7.68 20.17
C ALA A 99 -27.63 -6.24 20.01
N ASP A 100 -26.72 -6.01 19.06
CA ASP A 100 -26.16 -4.69 18.83
C ASP A 100 -27.20 -3.70 18.32
N VAL A 101 -28.06 -4.10 17.37
CA VAL A 101 -29.09 -3.18 16.84
C VAL A 101 -30.14 -2.84 17.89
N LYS A 102 -30.50 -3.80 18.76
CA LYS A 102 -31.38 -3.55 19.91
C LYS A 102 -30.78 -2.54 20.88
N LYS A 103 -29.50 -2.75 21.25
CA LYS A 103 -28.81 -1.94 22.25
C LYS A 103 -28.58 -0.50 21.78
N ASN A 104 -28.16 -0.31 20.53
CA ASN A 104 -27.65 0.96 20.06
C ASN A 104 -28.62 1.75 19.15
N HIS A 105 -29.71 1.13 18.67
CA HIS A 105 -30.70 1.82 17.85
C HIS A 105 -32.11 1.67 18.39
N VAL A 106 -32.60 0.46 18.67
CA VAL A 106 -33.99 0.29 19.12
C VAL A 106 -34.22 1.02 20.43
N LYS A 107 -33.36 0.81 21.43
CA LYS A 107 -33.51 1.46 22.74
C LYS A 107 -33.49 2.98 22.61
N ASP A 108 -32.42 3.54 22.03
CA ASP A 108 -32.27 4.98 21.85
C ASP A 108 -33.43 5.59 21.05
N PHE A 109 -33.89 4.92 19.99
CA PHE A 109 -35.03 5.39 19.20
C PHE A 109 -36.32 5.49 20.02
N MET A 110 -36.58 4.53 20.91
CA MET A 110 -37.77 4.54 21.76
C MET A 110 -37.71 5.63 22.82
N ASP A 111 -36.51 5.97 23.27
CA ASP A 111 -36.28 7.07 24.22
C ASP A 111 -36.40 8.44 23.51
N GLU A 112 -35.91 8.54 22.27
CA GLU A 112 -35.95 9.75 21.44
C GLU A 112 -37.33 10.04 20.85
N VAL A 113 -38.09 8.99 20.49
CA VAL A 113 -39.44 9.09 19.91
C VAL A 113 -40.41 8.25 20.75
N PRO A 114 -40.72 8.68 21.98
CA PRO A 114 -41.55 7.91 22.89
C PRO A 114 -42.99 7.80 22.40
N ARG A 115 -43.65 6.69 22.75
CA ARG A 115 -44.99 6.34 22.24
C ARG A 115 -46.06 7.42 22.50
N HIS A 116 -45.92 8.17 23.59
CA HIS A 116 -46.88 9.21 23.97
C HIS A 116 -46.88 10.42 23.01
N LEU A 117 -45.89 10.55 22.12
CA LEU A 117 -45.91 11.54 21.04
C LEU A 117 -46.90 11.18 19.92
N GLY A 118 -47.45 9.96 19.91
CA GLY A 118 -48.48 9.54 18.95
C GLY A 118 -47.97 9.33 17.51
N LEU A 119 -46.66 9.43 17.27
CA LEU A 119 -46.08 9.29 15.92
C LEU A 119 -46.05 7.85 15.40
N TRP A 120 -46.08 6.87 16.30
CA TRP A 120 -46.09 5.45 15.94
C TRP A 120 -47.09 4.65 16.78
N THR A 121 -47.61 3.57 16.18
CA THR A 121 -48.75 2.81 16.71
C THR A 121 -48.32 1.56 17.46
N SER A 122 -47.30 0.87 16.95
CA SER A 122 -46.82 -0.41 17.49
C SER A 122 -45.34 -0.67 17.18
N TYR A 123 -44.72 -1.50 18.02
CA TYR A 123 -43.40 -2.06 17.80
C TYR A 123 -43.48 -3.59 17.90
N ASN A 124 -43.03 -4.29 16.87
CA ASN A 124 -42.91 -5.74 16.86
C ASN A 124 -41.47 -6.15 17.22
N GLY A 125 -41.30 -6.81 18.37
CA GLY A 125 -39.98 -7.22 18.88
C GLY A 125 -39.35 -8.43 18.19
N ASP A 126 -40.14 -9.19 17.43
CA ASP A 126 -39.67 -10.34 16.65
C ASP A 126 -39.11 -9.87 15.30
N ASP A 127 -39.89 -9.07 14.58
CA ASP A 127 -39.51 -8.45 13.30
C ASP A 127 -38.59 -7.23 13.48
N LEU A 128 -38.45 -6.74 14.71
CA LEU A 128 -37.71 -5.52 15.05
C LEU A 128 -38.19 -4.33 14.21
N CYS A 129 -39.50 -4.12 14.16
CA CYS A 129 -40.12 -3.14 13.28
C CYS A 129 -41.03 -2.18 14.07
N VAL A 130 -40.87 -0.89 13.83
CA VAL A 130 -41.80 0.16 14.26
C VAL A 130 -42.79 0.44 13.13
N THR A 131 -44.08 0.48 13.46
CA THR A 131 -45.15 0.91 12.53
C THR A 131 -45.61 2.30 12.91
N TRP A 132 -45.43 3.25 12.00
CA TRP A 132 -45.78 4.66 12.19
C TRP A 132 -47.30 4.89 12.02
N ALA A 133 -47.81 6.00 12.55
CA ALA A 133 -49.24 6.35 12.44
C ALA A 133 -49.69 6.55 10.99
N ASN A 134 -48.78 7.01 10.12
CA ASN A 134 -49.00 7.18 8.68
C ASN A 134 -48.71 5.91 7.86
N LYS A 135 -48.68 4.74 8.50
CA LYS A 135 -48.42 3.42 7.90
C LYS A 135 -46.99 3.18 7.39
N SER A 136 -46.07 4.13 7.56
CA SER A 136 -44.64 3.90 7.29
C SER A 136 -44.07 2.83 8.23
N LYS A 137 -42.96 2.21 7.84
CA LYS A 137 -42.28 1.17 8.61
C LYS A 137 -40.79 1.44 8.73
N THR A 138 -40.27 1.34 9.96
CA THR A 138 -38.82 1.39 10.24
C THR A 138 -38.37 0.07 10.85
N TYR A 139 -37.52 -0.64 10.11
CA TYR A 139 -36.96 -1.92 10.51
C TYR A 139 -35.57 -1.74 11.15
N PHE A 140 -35.28 -2.55 12.15
CA PHE A 140 -33.97 -2.65 12.80
C PHE A 140 -33.37 -4.02 12.49
N GLY A 141 -32.74 -4.10 11.32
CA GLY A 141 -32.21 -5.34 10.75
C GLY A 141 -30.84 -5.71 11.30
N TYR A 142 -30.42 -6.94 11.01
CA TYR A 142 -29.06 -7.39 11.31
C TYR A 142 -28.45 -8.27 10.22
N LEU A 143 -27.15 -8.09 9.97
CA LEU A 143 -26.38 -8.79 8.93
C LEU A 143 -25.03 -9.23 9.49
N ARG A 144 -24.88 -10.52 9.74
CA ARG A 144 -23.62 -11.13 10.23
C ARG A 144 -22.89 -11.89 9.14
N TYR A 145 -23.63 -12.54 8.24
CA TYR A 145 -23.11 -13.38 7.15
C TYR A 145 -23.80 -13.04 5.82
N ASP A 146 -23.14 -13.26 4.67
CA ASP A 146 -23.70 -12.87 3.36
C ASP A 146 -25.09 -13.46 3.12
N GLU A 147 -25.35 -14.67 3.62
CA GLU A 147 -26.63 -15.36 3.49
C GLU A 147 -27.77 -14.63 4.19
N ASP A 148 -27.48 -13.77 5.16
CA ASP A 148 -28.47 -13.00 5.91
C ASP A 148 -29.24 -12.00 5.02
N VAL A 149 -28.69 -11.63 3.85
CA VAL A 149 -29.39 -10.77 2.89
C VAL A 149 -30.71 -11.40 2.40
N GLN A 150 -30.81 -12.73 2.44
CA GLN A 150 -32.04 -13.45 2.07
C GLN A 150 -33.20 -13.16 3.01
N ARG A 151 -32.94 -12.72 4.26
CA ARG A 151 -34.01 -12.29 5.19
C ARG A 151 -34.73 -11.02 4.71
N ALA A 152 -34.06 -10.22 3.89
CA ALA A 152 -34.65 -9.01 3.29
C ALA A 152 -35.42 -9.32 2.00
N GLN A 153 -35.50 -10.58 1.58
CA GLN A 153 -36.18 -10.95 0.34
C GLN A 153 -37.69 -10.64 0.43
N GLY A 154 -38.19 -9.87 -0.54
CA GLY A 154 -39.60 -9.52 -0.66
C GLY A 154 -39.97 -8.12 -0.17
N VAL A 155 -39.11 -7.46 0.62
CA VAL A 155 -39.32 -6.08 1.09
C VAL A 155 -38.58 -5.09 0.19
N ALA A 156 -39.19 -3.91 -0.05
CA ALA A 156 -38.59 -2.76 -0.70
C ALA A 156 -38.29 -1.69 0.36
N PHE A 157 -37.16 -1.00 0.23
CA PHE A 157 -36.77 0.07 1.16
C PHE A 157 -36.48 1.36 0.39
N ASP A 158 -37.11 2.45 0.80
CA ASP A 158 -36.81 3.81 0.34
C ASP A 158 -35.49 4.32 0.96
N CYS A 159 -35.12 3.80 2.13
CA CYS A 159 -33.83 4.10 2.74
C CYS A 159 -33.21 2.88 3.40
N ILE A 160 -31.93 2.62 3.11
CA ILE A 160 -31.13 1.59 3.78
C ILE A 160 -29.96 2.25 4.49
N ILE A 161 -29.86 2.05 5.80
CA ILE A 161 -28.77 2.57 6.61
C ILE A 161 -27.87 1.41 7.06
N PHE A 162 -26.59 1.49 6.71
CA PHE A 162 -25.58 0.49 7.09
C PHE A 162 -24.72 1.04 8.22
N GLU A 163 -25.12 0.78 9.47
CA GLU A 163 -24.38 1.30 10.62
C GLU A 163 -23.10 0.50 10.88
N GLU A 164 -22.02 1.25 11.14
CA GLU A 164 -20.63 0.78 11.08
C GLU A 164 -20.36 0.12 9.72
N ALA A 165 -20.56 0.89 8.65
CA ALA A 165 -20.55 0.40 7.28
C ALA A 165 -19.28 -0.40 6.91
N THR A 166 -18.13 -0.07 7.51
CA THR A 166 -16.86 -0.80 7.32
C THR A 166 -16.91 -2.28 7.74
N HIS A 167 -17.93 -2.70 8.51
CA HIS A 167 -18.09 -4.07 9.00
C HIS A 167 -18.71 -5.03 7.97
N TYR A 168 -19.37 -4.52 6.92
CA TYR A 168 -20.10 -5.33 5.94
C TYR A 168 -19.25 -5.72 4.74
N THR A 169 -19.58 -6.85 4.12
CA THR A 169 -18.98 -7.25 2.83
C THR A 169 -19.56 -6.40 1.70
N TRP A 170 -18.80 -6.21 0.62
CA TRP A 170 -19.33 -5.53 -0.57
C TRP A 170 -20.53 -6.27 -1.17
N TYR A 171 -20.56 -7.60 -1.08
CA TYR A 171 -21.70 -8.39 -1.54
C TYR A 171 -22.98 -8.02 -0.78
N MET A 172 -22.93 -7.92 0.55
CA MET A 172 -24.11 -7.51 1.34
C MET A 172 -24.63 -6.15 0.88
N ILE A 173 -23.73 -5.17 0.73
CA ILE A 173 -24.07 -3.82 0.31
C ILE A 173 -24.65 -3.81 -1.11
N SER A 174 -23.89 -4.32 -2.09
CA SER A 174 -24.28 -4.29 -3.50
C SER A 174 -25.55 -5.10 -3.76
N TRP A 175 -25.75 -6.24 -3.07
CA TRP A 175 -26.97 -7.03 -3.20
C TRP A 175 -28.18 -6.28 -2.63
N LEU A 176 -28.08 -5.73 -1.41
CA LEU A 176 -29.20 -5.04 -0.76
C LEU A 176 -29.55 -3.73 -1.48
N VAL A 177 -28.55 -2.93 -1.83
CA VAL A 177 -28.79 -1.71 -2.63
C VAL A 177 -29.35 -2.10 -3.99
N GLY A 178 -28.67 -2.96 -4.74
CA GLY A 178 -29.07 -3.28 -6.12
C GLY A 178 -30.42 -4.00 -6.26
N ASN A 179 -30.90 -4.69 -5.21
CA ASN A 179 -32.16 -5.43 -5.27
C ASN A 179 -33.29 -4.84 -4.42
N ARG A 180 -32.98 -4.15 -3.32
CA ARG A 180 -33.96 -3.77 -2.29
C ARG A 180 -34.09 -2.27 -2.09
N LEU A 181 -33.07 -1.48 -2.42
CA LEU A 181 -33.17 -0.03 -2.39
C LEU A 181 -33.98 0.45 -3.59
N ARG A 182 -35.28 0.69 -3.36
CA ARG A 182 -36.24 1.08 -4.38
C ARG A 182 -37.49 1.66 -3.74
N SER A 183 -38.22 2.47 -4.49
CA SER A 183 -39.43 3.13 -4.02
C SER A 183 -40.46 2.11 -3.55
N SER A 184 -40.91 2.24 -2.30
CA SER A 184 -42.02 1.48 -1.74
C SER A 184 -43.36 2.22 -1.89
N VAL A 185 -43.30 3.55 -2.03
CA VAL A 185 -44.42 4.44 -2.32
C VAL A 185 -44.03 5.49 -3.36
N ASP A 186 -45.02 6.03 -4.08
CA ASP A 186 -44.83 6.99 -5.16
C ASP A 186 -44.19 8.31 -4.65
N GLY A 187 -43.30 8.89 -5.46
CA GLY A 187 -42.65 10.18 -5.17
C GLY A 187 -41.42 10.10 -4.25
N THR A 188 -41.01 8.89 -3.84
CA THR A 188 -39.78 8.69 -3.06
C THR A 188 -38.54 8.66 -3.94
N VAL A 189 -37.42 9.11 -3.40
CA VAL A 189 -36.09 8.99 -4.02
C VAL A 189 -35.24 8.06 -3.16
N PRO A 190 -35.07 6.79 -3.55
CA PRO A 190 -34.38 5.81 -2.72
C PRO A 190 -32.90 6.13 -2.53
N PHE A 191 -32.39 6.03 -1.30
CA PHE A 191 -30.98 6.31 -0.99
C PHE A 191 -30.42 5.46 0.16
N ALA A 192 -29.10 5.31 0.21
CA ALA A 192 -28.40 4.59 1.26
C ALA A 192 -27.45 5.51 2.06
N PHE A 193 -27.39 5.26 3.38
CA PHE A 193 -26.58 6.03 4.32
C PHE A 193 -25.57 5.12 5.03
N TYR A 194 -24.30 5.56 5.12
CA TYR A 194 -23.18 4.72 5.55
C TYR A 194 -22.35 5.35 6.68
N PRO A 195 -22.90 5.39 7.90
CA PRO A 195 -22.16 5.89 9.05
C PRO A 195 -21.07 4.89 9.48
N SER A 196 -19.84 5.36 9.68
CA SER A 196 -18.73 4.49 10.13
C SER A 196 -17.63 5.25 10.86
N ASN A 197 -16.92 4.59 11.76
CA ASN A 197 -15.61 5.06 12.20
C ASN A 197 -14.50 4.55 11.24
N PRO A 198 -13.35 5.25 11.11
CA PRO A 198 -12.13 4.66 10.62
C PRO A 198 -11.61 3.61 11.62
N GLY A 199 -10.70 2.76 11.18
CA GLY A 199 -9.93 1.95 12.13
C GLY A 199 -10.54 0.62 12.55
N GLU A 200 -11.54 0.10 11.84
CA GLU A 200 -11.60 -1.36 11.79
C GLU A 200 -10.30 -1.84 11.13
N ARG A 201 -9.57 -2.70 11.87
CA ARG A 201 -8.30 -3.28 11.43
C ARG A 201 -8.43 -3.68 9.97
N GLY A 202 -7.44 -3.29 9.17
CA GLY A 202 -7.31 -3.86 7.84
C GLY A 202 -7.47 -5.39 7.93
N MET A 203 -7.99 -5.96 6.86
CA MET A 203 -8.09 -7.40 6.68
C MET A 203 -6.66 -7.90 6.53
N CYS A 204 -5.94 -8.18 7.62
CA CYS A 204 -4.49 -8.23 7.56
C CYS A 204 -3.90 -9.64 7.63
N LEU A 205 -2.75 -9.77 6.98
CA LEU A 205 -1.93 -10.94 6.78
C LEU A 205 -0.56 -10.71 7.45
N PRO A 206 0.14 -11.74 7.95
CA PRO A 206 1.48 -11.56 8.51
C PRO A 206 2.51 -11.17 7.43
N PRO A 207 3.64 -10.53 7.80
CA PRO A 207 4.67 -10.01 6.88
C PRO A 207 5.27 -11.06 5.95
N ASP A 208 5.29 -12.31 6.38
CA ASP A 208 5.84 -13.45 5.65
C ASP A 208 4.87 -14.03 4.61
N THR A 209 3.74 -13.36 4.37
CA THR A 209 2.81 -13.71 3.30
C THR A 209 3.35 -13.24 1.97
N ASP A 210 3.53 -14.13 1.00
CA ASP A 210 3.94 -13.73 -0.34
C ASP A 210 2.73 -13.28 -1.17
N VAL A 211 2.94 -12.27 -2.01
CA VAL A 211 2.01 -11.77 -3.02
C VAL A 211 2.64 -11.96 -4.39
N LEU A 212 1.84 -12.35 -5.38
CA LEU A 212 2.32 -12.54 -6.74
C LEU A 212 2.31 -11.20 -7.51
N THR A 213 3.46 -10.78 -8.02
CA THR A 213 3.67 -9.55 -8.81
C THR A 213 4.18 -9.89 -10.22
N HIS A 214 4.35 -8.88 -11.09
CA HIS A 214 5.08 -9.05 -12.35
C HIS A 214 6.54 -9.49 -12.18
N GLU A 215 7.11 -9.37 -10.98
CA GLU A 215 8.46 -9.79 -10.66
C GLU A 215 8.55 -11.21 -10.05
N GLY A 216 7.38 -11.85 -9.88
CA GLY A 216 7.19 -13.13 -9.20
C GLY A 216 6.65 -12.95 -7.78
N TRP A 217 6.79 -13.99 -6.96
CA TRP A 217 6.39 -13.97 -5.55
C TRP A 217 7.30 -13.05 -4.73
N ARG A 218 6.71 -12.10 -4.02
CA ARG A 218 7.40 -11.15 -3.13
C ARG A 218 6.66 -11.07 -1.79
N PRO A 219 7.36 -10.88 -0.66
CA PRO A 219 6.69 -10.66 0.63
C PRO A 219 5.71 -9.48 0.55
N ILE A 220 4.55 -9.59 1.18
CA ILE A 220 3.51 -8.55 1.24
C ILE A 220 4.07 -7.26 1.83
N ALA A 221 5.01 -7.37 2.76
CA ALA A 221 5.71 -6.25 3.37
C ALA A 221 6.60 -5.46 2.40
N ALA A 222 6.90 -6.02 1.23
CA ALA A 222 7.71 -5.39 0.21
C ALA A 222 6.88 -4.79 -0.94
N ILE A 223 5.54 -4.82 -0.87
CA ILE A 223 4.67 -4.33 -1.95
C ILE A 223 4.27 -2.87 -1.67
N GLY A 224 4.61 -1.97 -2.60
CA GLY A 224 4.26 -0.55 -2.54
C GLY A 224 2.95 -0.18 -3.25
N LEU A 225 2.54 1.09 -3.10
CA LEU A 225 1.47 1.69 -3.89
C LEU A 225 1.85 1.71 -5.38
N GLY A 226 0.87 1.50 -6.26
CA GLY A 226 1.05 1.50 -7.71
C GLY A 226 1.64 0.21 -8.29
N GLU A 227 2.32 -0.62 -7.48
CA GLU A 227 2.80 -1.92 -7.92
C GLU A 227 1.63 -2.83 -8.30
N GLU A 228 1.78 -3.62 -9.37
CA GLU A 228 0.70 -4.50 -9.80
C GLU A 228 0.83 -5.91 -9.22
N VAL A 229 -0.28 -6.41 -8.68
CA VAL A 229 -0.37 -7.75 -8.09
C VAL A 229 -1.41 -8.61 -8.80
N ALA A 230 -1.21 -9.91 -8.79
CA ALA A 230 -2.09 -10.86 -9.43
C ALA A 230 -3.42 -10.99 -8.67
N THR A 231 -4.51 -10.91 -9.43
CA THR A 231 -5.89 -11.08 -8.97
C THR A 231 -6.70 -11.86 -10.01
N LEU A 232 -8.00 -12.07 -9.75
CA LEU A 232 -8.94 -12.70 -10.66
C LEU A 232 -10.02 -11.71 -11.08
N ASP A 233 -10.24 -11.59 -12.38
CA ASP A 233 -11.36 -10.83 -12.94
C ASP A 233 -12.71 -11.57 -12.74
N GLU A 234 -13.83 -10.98 -13.15
CA GLU A 234 -15.17 -11.57 -13.03
C GLU A 234 -15.28 -12.95 -13.71
N ASP A 235 -14.54 -13.11 -14.81
CA ASP A 235 -14.48 -14.31 -15.61
C ASP A 235 -13.42 -15.33 -15.08
N GLU A 236 -12.79 -15.03 -13.93
CA GLU A 236 -11.74 -15.83 -13.31
C GLU A 236 -10.45 -15.96 -14.16
N SER A 237 -10.23 -15.00 -15.04
CA SER A 237 -8.92 -14.76 -15.66
C SER A 237 -7.96 -14.13 -14.67
N LEU A 238 -6.73 -14.63 -14.63
CA LEU A 238 -5.65 -14.01 -13.88
C LEU A 238 -5.22 -12.72 -14.59
N VAL A 239 -5.30 -11.62 -13.86
CA VAL A 239 -4.90 -10.28 -14.31
C VAL A 239 -4.02 -9.66 -13.23
N PHE A 240 -3.16 -8.72 -13.63
CA PHE A 240 -2.41 -7.89 -12.70
C PHE A 240 -3.12 -6.55 -12.59
N ARG A 241 -3.26 -6.04 -11.35
CA ARG A 241 -3.92 -4.77 -11.07
C ARG A 241 -3.08 -3.96 -10.08
N PRO A 242 -3.04 -2.62 -10.23
CA PRO A 242 -2.27 -1.78 -9.33
C PRO A 242 -2.83 -1.85 -7.91
N VAL A 243 -1.91 -1.85 -6.95
CA VAL A 243 -2.17 -1.68 -5.53
C VAL A 243 -2.52 -0.22 -5.30
N ASP A 244 -3.75 0.04 -4.87
CA ASP A 244 -4.23 1.39 -4.58
C ASP A 244 -4.17 1.77 -3.09
N GLN A 245 -3.87 0.80 -2.25
CA GLN A 245 -3.64 1.00 -0.83
C GLN A 245 -2.65 -0.01 -0.30
N VAL A 246 -1.72 0.42 0.53
CA VAL A 246 -0.94 -0.45 1.41
C VAL A 246 -1.29 -0.09 2.84
N HIS A 247 -1.60 -1.11 3.63
CA HIS A 247 -1.85 -0.98 5.06
C HIS A 247 -0.85 -1.85 5.81
N CYS A 248 -0.18 -1.27 6.80
CA CYS A 248 0.69 -1.96 7.74
C CYS A 248 0.30 -1.50 9.15
N GLU A 249 0.05 -2.44 10.04
CA GLU A 249 -0.20 -2.13 11.45
C GLU A 249 0.46 -3.14 12.37
N HIS A 250 0.82 -2.73 13.58
CA HIS A 250 1.18 -3.68 14.62
C HIS A 250 -0.09 -4.28 15.23
N TYR A 251 -0.20 -5.61 15.22
CA TYR A 251 -1.33 -6.38 15.72
C TYR A 251 -0.91 -7.20 16.93
N ARG A 252 -1.53 -6.91 18.07
CA ARG A 252 -1.55 -7.81 19.22
C ARG A 252 -2.98 -8.33 19.41
N GLY A 253 -3.16 -9.64 19.46
CA GLY A 253 -4.49 -10.24 19.63
C GLY A 253 -4.63 -11.67 19.08
N PRO A 254 -5.87 -12.18 18.97
CA PRO A 254 -6.13 -13.52 18.44
C PRO A 254 -5.97 -13.56 16.92
N PHE A 255 -5.13 -14.45 16.41
CA PHE A 255 -4.88 -14.67 15.00
C PHE A 255 -5.53 -15.96 14.54
N VAL A 256 -6.24 -15.91 13.41
CA VAL A 256 -6.82 -17.11 12.80
C VAL A 256 -5.71 -17.85 12.08
N THR A 257 -5.48 -19.09 12.50
CA THR A 257 -4.58 -20.03 11.83
C THR A 257 -5.36 -21.23 11.35
N ILE A 258 -5.27 -21.50 10.06
CA ILE A 258 -5.92 -22.63 9.41
C ILE A 258 -4.85 -23.41 8.67
N ASN A 259 -4.68 -24.67 9.02
CA ASN A 259 -3.77 -25.56 8.32
C ASN A 259 -4.56 -26.78 7.83
N SER A 260 -4.77 -26.84 6.52
CA SER A 260 -5.55 -27.91 5.88
C SER A 260 -4.76 -28.54 4.74
N ALA A 261 -5.28 -29.63 4.17
CA ALA A 261 -4.68 -30.22 2.99
C ALA A 261 -4.70 -29.30 1.75
N THR A 262 -5.55 -28.26 1.76
CA THR A 262 -5.84 -27.43 0.58
C THR A 262 -5.40 -25.98 0.69
N ALA A 263 -5.36 -25.40 1.89
CA ALA A 263 -4.89 -24.04 2.15
C ALA A 263 -4.24 -23.92 3.54
N THR A 264 -3.23 -23.07 3.64
CA THR A 264 -2.67 -22.57 4.90
C THR A 264 -2.98 -21.08 4.97
N ILE A 265 -3.75 -20.68 5.98
CA ILE A 265 -4.23 -19.31 6.14
C ILE A 265 -3.85 -18.85 7.54
N ARG A 266 -3.10 -17.76 7.61
CA ARG A 266 -2.73 -17.03 8.82
C ARG A 266 -3.17 -15.59 8.62
N CYS A 267 -4.13 -15.11 9.38
CA CYS A 267 -4.68 -13.77 9.22
C CYS A 267 -5.39 -13.26 10.48
N THR A 268 -5.71 -11.97 10.51
CA THR A 268 -6.54 -11.40 11.57
C THR A 268 -7.98 -11.96 11.49
N PRO A 269 -8.75 -12.02 12.60
CA PRO A 269 -10.10 -12.60 12.61
C PRO A 269 -11.07 -11.92 11.64
N ASN A 270 -10.88 -10.63 11.39
CA ASN A 270 -11.69 -9.84 10.46
C ASN A 270 -11.18 -9.86 9.01
N HIS A 271 -10.09 -10.57 8.69
CA HIS A 271 -9.58 -10.70 7.33
C HIS A 271 -10.58 -11.43 6.42
N HIS A 272 -10.78 -10.93 5.20
CA HIS A 272 -11.70 -11.55 4.25
C HIS A 272 -11.00 -12.57 3.37
N ILE A 273 -11.57 -13.77 3.31
CA ILE A 273 -11.12 -14.88 2.47
C ILE A 273 -12.10 -15.00 1.31
N ALA A 274 -11.59 -15.08 0.09
CA ALA A 274 -12.43 -15.32 -1.08
C ALA A 274 -12.95 -16.76 -1.07
N ARG A 275 -14.26 -16.91 -1.23
CA ARG A 275 -14.97 -18.18 -1.22
C ARG A 275 -15.87 -18.36 -2.44
N ARG A 276 -16.17 -19.62 -2.74
CA ARG A 276 -17.25 -20.02 -3.64
C ARG A 276 -18.33 -20.79 -2.90
N THR A 277 -19.59 -20.46 -3.16
CA THR A 277 -20.74 -21.19 -2.61
C THR A 277 -21.47 -21.94 -3.71
N GLU A 278 -22.24 -22.97 -3.32
CA GLU A 278 -23.09 -23.74 -4.23
C GLU A 278 -24.52 -23.82 -3.66
N THR A 279 -25.52 -23.77 -4.53
CA THR A 279 -26.90 -24.19 -4.20
C THR A 279 -27.12 -25.58 -4.76
N LYS A 280 -27.45 -26.53 -3.88
CA LYS A 280 -27.86 -27.89 -4.29
C LYS A 280 -29.36 -27.93 -4.53
N ARG A 281 -29.77 -28.41 -5.69
CA ARG A 281 -31.16 -28.71 -6.05
C ARG A 281 -31.26 -30.17 -6.52
N PRO A 282 -32.46 -30.78 -6.52
CA PRO A 282 -32.63 -32.11 -7.12
C PRO A 282 -32.18 -32.18 -8.59
N SER A 283 -32.27 -31.06 -9.32
CA SER A 283 -31.84 -30.93 -10.73
C SER A 283 -30.32 -30.72 -10.92
N GLY A 284 -29.53 -30.59 -9.85
CA GLY A 284 -28.09 -30.40 -9.94
C GLY A 284 -27.52 -29.35 -8.98
N ARG A 285 -26.30 -28.89 -9.26
CA ARG A 285 -25.58 -27.90 -8.45
C ARG A 285 -25.41 -26.61 -9.24
N THR A 286 -25.78 -25.49 -8.65
CA THR A 286 -25.51 -24.15 -9.20
C THR A 286 -24.40 -23.51 -8.38
N TRP A 287 -23.32 -23.13 -9.05
CA TRP A 287 -22.19 -22.45 -8.44
C TRP A 287 -22.37 -20.94 -8.53
N HIS A 288 -22.09 -20.25 -7.43
CA HIS A 288 -22.20 -18.79 -7.36
C HIS A 288 -20.86 -18.12 -7.68
N PRO A 289 -20.90 -16.83 -8.07
CA PRO A 289 -19.69 -16.01 -8.19
C PRO A 289 -18.88 -15.98 -6.89
N ILE A 290 -17.59 -15.67 -7.00
CA ILE A 290 -16.69 -15.54 -5.85
C ILE A 290 -17.19 -14.42 -4.94
N SER A 291 -17.42 -14.74 -3.65
CA SER A 291 -17.73 -13.76 -2.60
C SER A 291 -16.64 -13.72 -1.53
N LEU A 292 -16.69 -12.74 -0.63
CA LEU A 292 -15.72 -12.57 0.45
C LEU A 292 -16.37 -12.90 1.80
N VAL A 293 -15.68 -13.61 2.68
CA VAL A 293 -16.15 -13.92 4.05
C VAL A 293 -15.06 -13.67 5.08
N ARG A 294 -15.40 -13.14 6.25
CA ARG A 294 -14.42 -12.97 7.34
C ARG A 294 -13.89 -14.31 7.84
N ALA A 295 -12.62 -14.34 8.24
CA ALA A 295 -11.96 -15.51 8.80
C ALA A 295 -12.66 -16.05 10.06
N ASP A 296 -13.16 -15.16 10.92
CA ASP A 296 -13.94 -15.53 12.12
C ASP A 296 -15.41 -15.90 11.84
N ALA A 297 -15.85 -15.73 10.60
CA ALA A 297 -17.21 -15.96 10.14
C ALA A 297 -17.31 -17.14 9.17
N LEU A 298 -16.24 -17.94 9.02
CA LEU A 298 -16.22 -19.09 8.13
C LEU A 298 -17.34 -20.09 8.49
N SER A 299 -18.06 -20.53 7.46
CA SER A 299 -19.10 -21.56 7.59
C SER A 299 -18.46 -22.93 7.89
N LYS A 300 -19.28 -23.94 8.19
CA LYS A 300 -18.80 -25.31 8.49
C LYS A 300 -17.84 -25.84 7.42
N VAL A 301 -18.13 -25.54 6.15
CA VAL A 301 -17.28 -25.82 4.99
C VAL A 301 -17.21 -24.59 4.10
N THR A 302 -16.00 -24.07 3.89
CA THR A 302 -15.73 -22.96 2.98
C THR A 302 -14.87 -23.46 1.82
N ARG A 303 -15.26 -23.13 0.59
CA ARG A 303 -14.47 -23.45 -0.61
C ARG A 303 -13.61 -22.25 -1.01
N THR A 304 -12.30 -22.35 -0.84
CA THR A 304 -11.36 -21.26 -1.11
C THR A 304 -10.84 -21.29 -2.55
N ILE A 305 -10.58 -20.13 -3.14
CA ILE A 305 -10.03 -20.05 -4.50
C ILE A 305 -8.51 -20.20 -4.45
N ARG A 306 -7.95 -21.07 -5.31
CA ARG A 306 -6.53 -21.48 -5.25
C ARG A 306 -5.83 -21.55 -6.61
N SER A 307 -6.54 -21.23 -7.68
CA SER A 307 -6.03 -21.24 -9.04
C SER A 307 -6.76 -20.24 -9.91
N ALA A 308 -6.11 -19.82 -10.99
CA ALA A 308 -6.80 -19.15 -12.09
C ALA A 308 -7.54 -20.19 -12.95
N LYS A 309 -8.63 -19.79 -13.63
CA LYS A 309 -9.24 -20.63 -14.67
C LYS A 309 -8.66 -20.30 -16.05
N ARG A 310 -8.31 -19.04 -16.24
CA ARG A 310 -7.82 -18.48 -17.49
C ARG A 310 -6.56 -17.65 -17.29
N TRP A 311 -5.69 -17.69 -18.29
CA TRP A 311 -4.52 -16.84 -18.45
C TRP A 311 -4.37 -16.60 -19.95
N THR A 312 -4.35 -15.34 -20.37
CA THR A 312 -4.14 -14.98 -21.77
C THR A 312 -2.63 -14.89 -22.04
N GLY A 313 -1.95 -14.03 -21.27
CA GLY A 313 -0.53 -13.72 -21.47
C GLY A 313 -0.27 -12.98 -22.79
N VAL A 314 0.97 -12.56 -22.98
CA VAL A 314 1.46 -11.92 -24.20
C VAL A 314 2.33 -12.95 -24.93
N PRO A 315 2.00 -13.37 -26.17
CA PRO A 315 2.84 -14.29 -26.93
C PRO A 315 4.27 -13.75 -27.07
N LEU A 316 5.25 -14.55 -26.64
CA LEU A 316 6.64 -14.26 -26.91
C LEU A 316 6.86 -14.44 -28.41
N GLY A 317 7.30 -13.38 -29.09
CA GLY A 317 7.65 -13.39 -30.50
C GLY A 317 8.95 -14.15 -30.76
N GLU A 318 9.85 -13.58 -31.54
CA GLU A 318 11.14 -14.20 -31.83
C GLU A 318 12.22 -13.73 -30.83
N VAL A 319 13.02 -14.66 -30.32
CA VAL A 319 14.21 -14.34 -29.50
C VAL A 319 15.41 -14.25 -30.42
N ARG A 320 16.02 -13.06 -30.50
CA ARG A 320 17.18 -12.76 -31.35
C ARG A 320 18.42 -12.47 -30.51
N LEU A 321 19.57 -13.00 -30.91
CA LEU A 321 20.87 -12.76 -30.29
C LEU A 321 21.79 -11.99 -31.24
N GLU A 322 22.49 -11.01 -30.70
CA GLU A 322 23.52 -10.29 -31.45
C GLU A 322 24.75 -11.18 -31.68
N PRO A 323 25.28 -11.23 -32.92
CA PRO A 323 26.51 -11.97 -33.20
C PRO A 323 27.68 -11.43 -32.38
N ILE A 324 28.42 -12.30 -31.71
CA ILE A 324 29.60 -11.90 -30.94
C ILE A 324 30.84 -11.99 -31.83
N ALA A 325 31.46 -10.84 -32.11
CA ALA A 325 32.67 -10.75 -32.93
C ALA A 325 33.80 -11.64 -32.38
N THR A 326 34.43 -12.39 -33.28
CA THR A 326 35.47 -13.37 -32.92
C THR A 326 36.46 -13.52 -34.06
N THR A 327 37.74 -13.63 -33.71
CA THR A 327 38.83 -13.88 -34.68
C THR A 327 38.92 -15.34 -35.13
N ARG A 328 38.09 -16.25 -34.59
CA ARG A 328 38.11 -17.70 -34.92
C ARG A 328 36.86 -18.17 -35.65
N ARG A 329 37.07 -19.11 -36.59
CA ARG A 329 36.01 -19.90 -37.24
C ARG A 329 35.25 -20.74 -36.22
N ARG A 330 33.92 -20.65 -36.26
CA ARG A 330 32.97 -21.42 -35.43
C ARG A 330 31.89 -22.02 -36.33
N PRO A 331 31.21 -23.09 -35.90
CA PRO A 331 30.02 -23.55 -36.60
C PRO A 331 28.97 -22.43 -36.65
N SER A 332 28.35 -22.21 -37.81
CA SER A 332 27.17 -21.35 -37.88
C SER A 332 26.04 -21.98 -37.07
N GLN A 333 25.39 -21.17 -36.24
CA GLN A 333 24.27 -21.55 -35.39
C GLN A 333 23.13 -20.54 -35.63
N PRO A 334 21.87 -20.93 -35.45
CA PRO A 334 20.76 -19.99 -35.53
C PRO A 334 20.94 -18.90 -34.48
N LEU A 335 20.75 -17.64 -34.87
CA LEU A 335 20.81 -16.48 -33.96
C LEU A 335 19.42 -16.01 -33.54
N HIS A 336 18.38 -16.61 -34.09
CA HIS A 336 17.00 -16.30 -33.76
C HIS A 336 16.16 -17.58 -33.73
N ILE A 337 15.24 -17.67 -32.78
CA ILE A 337 14.30 -18.79 -32.66
C ILE A 337 12.92 -18.29 -32.25
N THR A 338 11.87 -19.02 -32.64
CA THR A 338 10.49 -18.68 -32.28
C THR A 338 10.29 -18.76 -30.76
N GLY A 339 9.33 -18.00 -30.21
CA GLY A 339 9.05 -17.98 -28.78
C GLY A 339 8.54 -19.33 -28.25
N ASP A 340 7.85 -20.10 -29.08
CA ASP A 340 7.42 -21.47 -28.77
C ASP A 340 8.62 -22.41 -28.62
N ASP A 341 9.53 -22.38 -29.59
CA ASP A 341 10.76 -23.16 -29.54
C ASP A 341 11.66 -22.71 -28.36
N TYR A 342 11.71 -21.41 -28.08
CA TYR A 342 12.41 -20.86 -26.92
C TYR A 342 11.80 -21.35 -25.61
N ALA A 343 10.47 -21.36 -25.48
CA ALA A 343 9.79 -21.83 -24.27
C ALA A 343 10.07 -23.32 -24.02
N ALA A 344 9.94 -24.16 -25.05
CA ALA A 344 10.26 -25.58 -24.95
C ALA A 344 11.74 -25.83 -24.62
N LEU A 345 12.67 -25.12 -25.29
CA LEU A 345 14.10 -25.26 -25.06
C LEU A 345 14.49 -24.76 -23.67
N ALA A 346 13.92 -23.65 -23.21
CA ALA A 346 14.12 -23.12 -21.87
C ALA A 346 13.69 -24.13 -20.79
N GLY A 347 12.58 -24.85 -21.00
CA GLY A 347 12.13 -25.92 -20.11
C GLY A 347 13.17 -27.03 -19.94
N TRP A 348 13.80 -27.45 -21.04
CA TRP A 348 14.93 -28.39 -21.01
C TRP A 348 16.20 -27.80 -20.40
N MET A 349 16.46 -26.51 -20.60
CA MET A 349 17.64 -25.85 -20.03
C MET A 349 17.52 -25.72 -18.50
N VAL A 350 16.34 -25.38 -17.98
CA VAL A 350 16.14 -25.27 -16.52
C VAL A 350 16.20 -26.62 -15.82
N SER A 351 15.76 -27.72 -16.45
CA SER A 351 15.88 -29.06 -15.86
C SER A 351 17.28 -29.64 -16.07
N GLU A 352 17.63 -29.87 -17.32
CA GLU A 352 18.76 -30.74 -17.72
C GLU A 352 19.95 -29.98 -18.33
N GLY A 353 19.80 -28.66 -18.51
CA GLY A 353 20.79 -27.82 -19.17
C GLY A 353 22.05 -27.53 -18.34
N TRP A 354 23.17 -27.40 -19.04
CA TRP A 354 24.46 -26.93 -18.52
C TRP A 354 25.21 -26.07 -19.54
N THR A 355 26.15 -25.24 -19.08
CA THR A 355 27.00 -24.42 -19.93
C THR A 355 28.47 -24.51 -19.54
N VAL A 356 29.36 -24.43 -20.52
CA VAL A 356 30.81 -24.35 -20.32
C VAL A 356 31.33 -23.14 -21.08
N LEU A 357 31.96 -22.23 -20.34
CA LEU A 357 32.71 -21.11 -20.85
C LEU A 357 34.08 -21.12 -20.16
N ARG A 358 35.15 -21.48 -20.88
CA ARG A 358 36.52 -21.52 -20.31
C ARG A 358 37.37 -20.37 -20.86
N PRO A 359 37.89 -19.47 -19.98
CA PRO A 359 38.90 -18.50 -20.38
C PRO A 359 40.25 -19.18 -20.63
N GLN A 360 41.13 -18.49 -21.34
CA GLN A 360 42.46 -18.97 -21.72
C GLN A 360 43.30 -19.35 -20.49
N SER A 361 43.80 -20.58 -20.45
CA SER A 361 45.02 -20.90 -19.69
C SER A 361 46.18 -20.99 -20.66
N LEU A 362 47.32 -20.41 -20.28
CA LEU A 362 48.59 -20.46 -21.01
C LEU A 362 48.89 -21.91 -21.44
N GLY A 363 48.81 -22.18 -22.75
CA GLY A 363 49.31 -23.43 -23.34
C GLY A 363 48.31 -24.33 -24.10
N ARG A 364 46.99 -24.10 -24.09
CA ARG A 364 46.04 -24.88 -24.92
C ARG A 364 45.16 -24.00 -25.82
N ARG A 365 45.13 -24.31 -27.13
CA ARG A 365 44.41 -23.57 -28.16
C ARG A 365 42.87 -23.71 -28.00
N GLY A 366 42.19 -22.70 -27.42
CA GLY A 366 40.78 -22.37 -27.72
C GLY A 366 39.85 -22.08 -26.54
N HIS A 367 39.00 -21.05 -26.67
CA HIS A 367 37.83 -20.81 -25.81
C HIS A 367 36.77 -21.88 -26.13
N ARG A 368 36.45 -22.79 -25.19
CA ARG A 368 35.31 -23.71 -25.33
C ARG A 368 34.06 -23.00 -24.81
N ALA A 369 33.13 -22.69 -25.73
CA ALA A 369 31.80 -22.16 -25.44
C ALA A 369 30.75 -23.14 -25.95
N VAL A 370 30.16 -23.88 -25.01
CA VAL A 370 29.21 -24.97 -25.31
C VAL A 370 28.06 -24.88 -24.31
N PHE A 371 26.83 -25.02 -24.78
CA PHE A 371 25.72 -25.42 -23.92
C PHE A 371 25.33 -26.86 -24.23
N GLY A 372 24.81 -27.58 -23.24
CA GLY A 372 24.36 -28.95 -23.42
C GLY A 372 23.13 -29.27 -22.59
N ILE A 373 22.43 -30.32 -22.97
CA ILE A 373 21.24 -30.84 -22.30
C ILE A 373 21.53 -32.30 -21.96
N ALA A 374 21.62 -32.62 -20.68
CA ALA A 374 21.91 -33.97 -20.20
C ALA A 374 20.62 -34.79 -20.18
N GLN A 375 20.53 -35.86 -20.98
CA GLN A 375 19.33 -36.70 -20.97
C GLN A 375 19.67 -38.13 -21.40
N THR A 376 19.28 -39.09 -20.58
CA THR A 376 19.55 -40.52 -20.80
C THR A 376 18.32 -41.32 -21.16
N THR A 377 17.11 -40.82 -20.88
CA THR A 377 15.87 -41.51 -21.24
C THR A 377 15.61 -41.43 -22.74
N ALA A 378 15.27 -42.55 -23.37
CA ALA A 378 15.03 -42.59 -24.81
C ALA A 378 13.93 -41.62 -25.28
N PRO A 379 12.77 -41.50 -24.59
CA PRO A 379 11.74 -40.53 -24.98
C PRO A 379 12.23 -39.08 -24.88
N GLY A 380 12.87 -38.70 -23.76
CA GLY A 380 13.39 -37.34 -23.58
C GLY A 380 14.45 -36.98 -24.61
N ARG A 381 15.35 -37.92 -24.92
CA ARG A 381 16.35 -37.72 -25.99
C ARG A 381 15.71 -37.52 -27.37
N ALA A 382 14.67 -38.28 -27.70
CA ALA A 382 13.96 -38.12 -28.97
C ALA A 382 13.31 -36.73 -29.07
N THR A 383 12.66 -36.27 -28.01
CA THR A 383 12.06 -34.93 -27.94
C THR A 383 13.09 -33.82 -28.09
N ILE A 384 14.21 -33.88 -27.34
CA ILE A 384 15.28 -32.87 -27.41
C ILE A 384 15.91 -32.86 -28.82
N LYS A 385 16.19 -34.03 -29.40
CA LYS A 385 16.76 -34.15 -30.74
C LYS A 385 15.85 -33.53 -31.81
N ALA A 386 14.55 -33.83 -31.75
CA ALA A 386 13.57 -33.25 -32.66
C ALA A 386 13.51 -31.72 -32.51
N LEU A 387 13.52 -31.21 -31.28
CA LEU A 387 13.52 -29.76 -31.01
C LEU A 387 14.79 -29.07 -31.55
N LEU A 388 15.98 -29.57 -31.22
CA LEU A 388 17.24 -28.99 -31.71
C LEU A 388 17.34 -29.02 -33.24
N THR A 389 16.86 -30.10 -33.87
CA THR A 389 16.82 -30.24 -35.34
C THR A 389 15.84 -29.25 -35.96
N LYS A 390 14.63 -29.13 -35.39
CA LYS A 390 13.60 -28.18 -35.84
C LYS A 390 14.11 -26.74 -35.81
N ILE A 391 14.81 -26.37 -34.74
CA ILE A 391 15.41 -25.04 -34.57
C ILE A 391 16.57 -24.79 -35.55
N GLY A 392 17.20 -25.84 -36.07
CA GLY A 392 18.35 -25.74 -36.96
C GLY A 392 19.70 -25.65 -36.24
N PHE A 393 19.77 -26.05 -34.97
CA PHE A 393 21.04 -26.15 -34.26
C PHE A 393 21.92 -27.25 -34.86
N ARG A 394 23.21 -26.95 -35.03
CA ARG A 394 24.23 -27.97 -35.26
C ARG A 394 24.73 -28.48 -33.93
N PHE A 395 24.43 -29.73 -33.61
CA PHE A 395 24.74 -30.35 -32.32
C PHE A 395 25.52 -31.66 -32.48
N ARG A 396 26.24 -32.04 -31.42
CA ARG A 396 26.83 -33.36 -31.25
C ARG A 396 25.97 -34.16 -30.29
N GLU A 397 25.53 -35.33 -30.72
CA GLU A 397 24.90 -36.30 -29.85
C GLU A 397 25.97 -37.14 -29.13
N ILE A 398 25.90 -37.21 -27.80
CA ILE A 398 26.78 -38.02 -26.96
C ILE A 398 25.96 -38.94 -26.06
N ARG A 399 26.62 -39.94 -25.45
CA ARG A 399 25.96 -40.88 -24.52
C ARG A 399 25.21 -40.17 -23.39
N GLN A 400 25.73 -39.05 -22.92
CA GLN A 400 25.18 -38.29 -21.78
C GLN A 400 24.15 -37.23 -22.18
N GLY A 401 23.94 -36.95 -23.48
CA GLY A 401 23.01 -35.91 -23.93
C GLY A 401 23.38 -35.29 -25.27
N PHE A 402 23.16 -33.98 -25.39
CA PHE A 402 23.45 -33.19 -26.59
C PHE A 402 24.36 -32.02 -26.26
N GLU A 403 25.32 -31.70 -27.13
CA GLU A 403 26.22 -30.55 -27.00
C GLU A 403 26.10 -29.62 -28.23
N VAL A 404 25.92 -28.33 -27.99
CA VAL A 404 25.86 -27.28 -29.02
C VAL A 404 26.99 -26.30 -28.80
N SER A 405 27.86 -26.16 -29.80
CA SER A 405 28.93 -25.15 -29.79
C SER A 405 28.39 -23.83 -30.31
N SER A 406 28.02 -22.92 -29.41
CA SER A 406 27.58 -21.55 -29.68
C SER A 406 28.05 -20.65 -28.55
N LEU A 407 28.69 -19.52 -28.89
CA LEU A 407 29.10 -18.56 -27.87
C LEU A 407 27.90 -17.74 -27.40
N GLU A 408 27.09 -17.29 -28.35
CA GLU A 408 25.92 -16.44 -28.19
C GLU A 408 24.91 -17.11 -27.26
N TRP A 409 24.49 -18.34 -27.58
CA TRP A 409 23.56 -19.10 -26.75
C TRP A 409 24.16 -19.52 -25.41
N CYS A 410 25.48 -19.78 -25.34
CA CYS A 410 26.12 -20.07 -24.07
C CYS A 410 26.05 -18.87 -23.13
N HIS A 411 26.35 -17.66 -23.61
CA HIS A 411 26.16 -16.43 -22.82
C HIS A 411 24.69 -16.20 -22.47
N HIS A 412 23.79 -16.35 -23.44
CA HIS A 412 22.34 -16.20 -23.22
C HIS A 412 21.82 -17.12 -22.12
N TRP A 413 22.13 -18.41 -22.15
CA TRP A 413 21.64 -19.35 -21.14
C TRP A 413 22.26 -19.12 -19.76
N ARG A 414 23.56 -18.77 -19.71
CA ARG A 414 24.21 -18.40 -18.45
C ARG A 414 23.54 -17.19 -17.82
N ASP A 415 23.24 -16.19 -18.64
CA ASP A 415 22.57 -14.98 -18.21
C ASP A 415 21.12 -15.29 -17.83
N GLN A 416 20.29 -15.78 -18.74
CA GLN A 416 18.85 -15.92 -18.54
C GLN A 416 18.42 -17.06 -17.61
N VAL A 417 19.11 -18.20 -17.64
CA VAL A 417 18.76 -19.41 -16.86
C VAL A 417 19.64 -19.56 -15.64
N GLY A 418 20.94 -19.28 -15.73
CA GLY A 418 21.90 -19.50 -14.64
C GLY A 418 22.87 -20.64 -14.92
N VAL A 419 23.88 -20.81 -14.06
CA VAL A 419 25.03 -21.71 -14.30
C VAL A 419 24.96 -22.96 -13.42
N GLU A 420 24.68 -22.78 -12.14
CA GLU A 420 24.61 -23.85 -11.15
C GLU A 420 23.16 -24.26 -10.88
N CYS A 421 22.93 -25.50 -10.45
CA CYS A 421 21.60 -26.05 -10.19
C CYS A 421 20.78 -25.24 -9.16
N CYS A 422 21.45 -24.65 -8.16
CA CYS A 422 20.84 -23.78 -7.15
C CYS A 422 20.57 -22.34 -7.65
N SER A 423 21.21 -21.93 -8.75
CA SER A 423 21.06 -20.59 -9.36
C SER A 423 20.08 -20.57 -10.54
N LYS A 424 19.56 -21.74 -10.95
CA LYS A 424 18.68 -21.85 -12.11
C LYS A 424 17.40 -21.03 -11.91
N ARG A 425 16.86 -20.43 -12.97
CA ARG A 425 15.60 -19.70 -12.97
C ARG A 425 14.92 -19.76 -14.34
N MET A 426 13.62 -19.50 -14.37
CA MET A 426 12.91 -19.31 -15.63
C MET A 426 13.39 -18.01 -16.30
N PRO A 427 13.65 -18.00 -17.62
CA PRO A 427 13.93 -16.77 -18.34
C PRO A 427 12.86 -15.70 -18.11
N PRO A 428 13.23 -14.44 -17.76
CA PRO A 428 12.28 -13.37 -17.48
C PRO A 428 11.25 -13.13 -18.60
N ALA A 429 11.66 -13.27 -19.86
CA ALA A 429 10.77 -13.11 -21.02
C ALA A 429 9.58 -14.10 -21.04
N LEU A 430 9.72 -15.27 -20.39
CA LEU A 430 8.63 -16.24 -20.32
C LEU A 430 7.59 -15.89 -19.26
N ARG A 431 7.86 -14.98 -18.33
CA ARG A 431 6.93 -14.69 -17.24
C ARG A 431 5.59 -14.15 -17.73
N ALA A 432 5.61 -13.25 -18.71
CA ALA A 432 4.41 -12.71 -19.33
C ALA A 432 3.89 -13.57 -20.50
N ALA A 433 4.56 -14.68 -20.85
CA ALA A 433 4.27 -15.45 -22.05
C ALA A 433 2.84 -15.99 -22.09
N SER A 434 2.37 -16.26 -23.31
CA SER A 434 1.07 -16.87 -23.54
C SER A 434 0.93 -18.20 -22.79
N ARG A 435 -0.31 -18.59 -22.47
CA ARG A 435 -0.61 -19.87 -21.81
C ARG A 435 -0.02 -21.07 -22.57
N SER A 436 -0.06 -21.06 -23.90
CA SER A 436 0.51 -22.12 -24.75
C SER A 436 2.02 -22.26 -24.55
N GLN A 437 2.74 -21.15 -24.52
CA GLN A 437 4.20 -21.15 -24.33
C GLN A 437 4.58 -21.58 -22.91
N LEU A 438 3.87 -21.10 -21.89
CA LEU A 438 4.05 -21.56 -20.51
C LEU A 438 3.77 -23.07 -20.38
N GLN A 439 2.80 -23.59 -21.13
CA GLN A 439 2.48 -25.01 -21.16
C GLN A 439 3.62 -25.83 -21.80
N GLN A 440 4.23 -25.34 -22.88
CA GLN A 440 5.39 -25.97 -23.53
C GLN A 440 6.62 -25.96 -22.60
N PHE A 441 6.91 -24.82 -21.97
CA PHE A 441 7.96 -24.69 -20.96
C PHE A 441 7.75 -25.68 -19.81
N TRP A 442 6.56 -25.70 -19.22
CA TRP A 442 6.21 -26.59 -18.11
C TRP A 442 6.33 -28.07 -18.50
N GLN A 443 5.85 -28.47 -19.68
CA GLN A 443 5.96 -29.86 -20.16
C GLN A 443 7.42 -30.31 -20.30
N ALA A 444 8.27 -29.48 -20.91
CA ALA A 444 9.69 -29.80 -21.08
C ALA A 444 10.42 -29.84 -19.73
N ALA A 445 10.14 -28.90 -18.82
CA ALA A 445 10.71 -28.91 -17.47
C ALA A 445 10.29 -30.17 -16.69
N MET A 446 9.00 -30.53 -16.73
CA MET A 446 8.46 -31.74 -16.10
C MET A 446 8.99 -33.04 -16.73
N ALA A 447 9.32 -33.05 -18.02
CA ALA A 447 9.89 -34.22 -18.67
C ALA A 447 11.35 -34.48 -18.26
N GLY A 448 12.08 -33.45 -17.80
CA GLY A 448 13.42 -33.59 -17.23
C GLY A 448 13.38 -33.95 -15.75
N ASP A 449 12.96 -33.02 -14.90
CA ASP A 449 13.04 -33.12 -13.42
C ASP A 449 11.69 -33.39 -12.74
N GLY A 450 10.65 -33.75 -13.50
CA GLY A 450 9.32 -34.02 -12.98
C GLY A 450 9.05 -35.50 -12.69
N SER A 451 8.25 -35.77 -11.66
CA SER A 451 7.75 -37.11 -11.35
C SER A 451 6.41 -37.04 -10.63
N HIS A 452 5.41 -37.81 -11.07
CA HIS A 452 4.07 -37.90 -10.44
C HIS A 452 3.39 -36.54 -10.16
N GLY A 453 3.51 -35.59 -11.09
CA GLY A 453 2.97 -34.23 -10.94
C GLY A 453 3.73 -33.35 -9.95
N VAL A 454 4.95 -33.74 -9.57
CA VAL A 454 5.86 -32.96 -8.73
C VAL A 454 7.10 -32.60 -9.53
N TYR A 455 7.46 -31.33 -9.55
CA TYR A 455 8.73 -30.83 -10.06
C TYR A 455 9.73 -30.68 -8.92
N TYR A 456 10.97 -31.15 -9.13
CA TYR A 456 12.03 -31.08 -8.12
C TYR A 456 13.11 -30.09 -8.56
N THR A 457 13.60 -29.27 -7.64
CA THR A 457 14.73 -28.37 -7.93
C THR A 457 15.54 -28.05 -6.67
N ALA A 458 16.81 -27.72 -6.86
CA ALA A 458 17.67 -27.15 -5.80
C ALA A 458 17.60 -25.61 -5.78
N SER A 459 16.99 -24.98 -6.80
CA SER A 459 16.88 -23.53 -6.88
C SER A 459 15.59 -23.04 -6.22
N PRO A 460 15.67 -22.17 -5.19
CA PRO A 460 14.49 -21.51 -4.63
C PRO A 460 13.78 -20.65 -5.67
N ARG A 461 14.53 -19.92 -6.51
CA ARG A 461 13.96 -19.02 -7.51
C ARG A 461 13.17 -19.79 -8.57
N LEU A 462 13.71 -20.90 -9.06
CA LEU A 462 13.00 -21.74 -10.03
C LEU A 462 11.77 -22.40 -9.40
N ALA A 463 11.81 -22.74 -8.11
CA ALA A 463 10.64 -23.25 -7.40
C ALA A 463 9.51 -22.21 -7.35
N ASP A 464 9.85 -20.93 -7.11
CA ASP A 464 8.89 -19.82 -7.16
C ASP A 464 8.35 -19.58 -8.58
N ASP A 465 9.23 -19.59 -9.59
CA ASP A 465 8.83 -19.45 -10.99
C ASP A 465 7.83 -20.57 -11.38
N MET A 466 8.11 -21.81 -10.96
CA MET A 466 7.23 -22.95 -11.22
C MET A 466 5.89 -22.88 -10.47
N MET A 467 5.84 -22.25 -9.29
CA MET A 467 4.58 -21.95 -8.60
C MET A 467 3.74 -20.95 -9.41
N GLU A 468 4.35 -19.89 -9.92
CA GLU A 468 3.67 -18.90 -10.78
C GLU A 468 3.15 -19.54 -12.07
N VAL A 469 4.00 -20.32 -12.77
CA VAL A 469 3.61 -21.07 -13.98
C VAL A 469 2.43 -22.00 -13.67
N GLY A 470 2.48 -22.72 -12.54
CA GLY A 470 1.40 -23.58 -12.11
C GLY A 470 0.07 -22.84 -11.98
N LEU A 471 0.09 -21.67 -11.33
CA LEU A 471 -1.09 -20.85 -11.13
C LEU A 471 -1.70 -20.37 -12.45
N LYS A 472 -0.86 -19.90 -13.39
CA LYS A 472 -1.26 -19.43 -14.72
C LYS A 472 -1.81 -20.53 -15.62
N LEU A 473 -1.29 -21.76 -15.48
CA LEU A 473 -1.81 -22.93 -16.19
C LEU A 473 -3.12 -23.49 -15.59
N GLY A 474 -3.53 -22.95 -14.45
CA GLY A 474 -4.77 -23.33 -13.76
C GLY A 474 -4.61 -24.49 -12.78
N PHE A 475 -3.39 -24.81 -12.37
CA PHE A 475 -3.14 -25.72 -11.26
C PHE A 475 -3.35 -25.00 -9.92
N ALA A 476 -3.55 -25.78 -8.86
CA ALA A 476 -3.39 -25.33 -7.47
C ALA A 476 -2.00 -25.78 -6.97
N PRO A 477 -0.93 -25.03 -7.28
CA PRO A 477 0.43 -25.45 -7.00
C PRO A 477 0.71 -25.41 -5.50
N ARG A 478 1.56 -26.32 -5.03
CA ARG A 478 2.02 -26.38 -3.64
C ARG A 478 3.53 -26.56 -3.58
N LEU A 479 4.20 -25.66 -2.86
CA LEU A 479 5.62 -25.73 -2.57
C LEU A 479 5.87 -26.46 -1.24
N ARG A 480 6.87 -27.34 -1.23
CA ARG A 480 7.51 -27.87 -0.02
C ARG A 480 9.01 -27.75 -0.16
N SER A 481 9.71 -27.70 0.98
CA SER A 481 11.16 -27.83 0.99
C SER A 481 11.59 -28.89 2.01
N ARG A 482 12.70 -29.57 1.72
CA ARG A 482 13.30 -30.59 2.58
C ARG A 482 14.82 -30.39 2.62
N LEU A 483 15.44 -30.65 3.78
CA LEU A 483 16.89 -30.75 3.89
C LEU A 483 17.34 -32.04 3.19
N ARG A 484 18.34 -31.95 2.29
CA ARG A 484 18.89 -33.12 1.61
C ARG A 484 19.94 -33.76 2.52
N LEU A 485 19.61 -34.93 3.05
CA LEU A 485 20.56 -35.83 3.73
C LEU A 485 21.10 -36.83 2.69
N GLU A 486 22.36 -37.28 2.83
CA GLU A 486 22.92 -38.26 1.90
C GLU A 486 22.17 -39.60 1.96
N PRO A 487 21.88 -40.26 0.81
CA PRO A 487 21.32 -41.59 0.81
C PRO A 487 22.31 -42.59 1.43
N GLY A 488 21.96 -43.17 2.58
CA GLY A 488 22.72 -44.26 3.20
C GLY A 488 23.61 -43.90 4.39
N GLY A 489 23.61 -42.66 4.88
CA GLY A 489 24.33 -42.30 6.12
C GLY A 489 25.85 -42.44 6.08
N VAL A 490 26.45 -42.68 4.92
CA VAL A 490 27.91 -42.74 4.74
C VAL A 490 28.37 -41.46 4.05
N VAL A 491 28.98 -40.57 4.83
CA VAL A 491 29.60 -39.33 4.38
C VAL A 491 30.83 -39.68 3.53
N ARG A 492 30.85 -39.28 2.24
CA ARG A 492 32.06 -39.39 1.42
C ARG A 492 33.05 -38.29 1.81
N GLU A 493 34.19 -38.67 2.40
CA GLU A 493 35.32 -37.76 2.63
C GLU A 493 35.80 -37.13 1.32
N GLN A 494 35.54 -35.84 1.11
CA GLN A 494 36.33 -35.04 0.16
C GLN A 494 37.45 -34.35 0.93
N ARG A 495 38.67 -34.90 0.81
CA ARG A 495 39.90 -34.21 1.23
C ARG A 495 40.13 -32.97 0.36
N LEU A 496 39.63 -31.83 0.83
CA LEU A 496 40.17 -30.52 0.47
C LEU A 496 41.03 -30.02 1.64
N ARG A 497 42.22 -29.53 1.28
CA ARG A 497 43.31 -29.15 2.19
C ARG A 497 42.81 -28.36 3.41
N GLY A 498 42.87 -29.00 4.58
CA GLY A 498 43.13 -28.29 5.84
C GLY A 498 41.96 -27.76 6.66
N ALA A 499 40.70 -28.10 6.40
CA ALA A 499 39.60 -27.89 7.36
C ALA A 499 38.43 -28.86 7.10
N VAL A 500 38.04 -29.63 8.11
CA VAL A 500 36.89 -30.55 8.05
C VAL A 500 35.62 -29.76 8.37
N ALA A 501 34.84 -29.40 7.35
CA ALA A 501 33.49 -28.90 7.54
C ALA A 501 32.48 -30.05 7.42
N ARG A 502 31.75 -30.34 8.50
CA ARG A 502 30.62 -31.28 8.54
C ARG A 502 29.33 -30.49 8.30
N GLY A 503 28.59 -30.73 7.20
CA GLY A 503 27.34 -30.00 6.94
C GLY A 503 26.43 -30.62 5.86
N PRO A 504 25.12 -30.31 5.86
CA PRO A 504 24.12 -30.87 4.91
C PRO A 504 24.36 -30.45 3.44
N LEU A 505 23.96 -31.28 2.48
CA LEU A 505 24.12 -31.08 1.02
C LEU A 505 23.23 -29.96 0.41
N GLY A 506 22.55 -29.15 1.23
CA GLY A 506 21.63 -28.10 0.80
C GLY A 506 20.14 -28.46 0.87
N ARG A 507 19.28 -27.48 0.55
CA ARG A 507 17.81 -27.58 0.59
C ARG A 507 17.28 -27.97 -0.79
N ALA A 508 16.33 -28.90 -0.85
CA ALA A 508 15.62 -29.30 -2.06
C ALA A 508 14.16 -28.85 -2.00
N TYR A 509 13.63 -28.39 -3.13
CA TYR A 509 12.27 -27.87 -3.28
C TYR A 509 11.43 -28.83 -4.13
N GLU A 510 10.17 -28.98 -3.74
CA GLU A 510 9.17 -29.80 -4.41
C GLU A 510 7.96 -28.93 -4.75
N VAL A 511 7.70 -28.71 -6.04
CA VAL A 511 6.51 -28.00 -6.52
C VAL A 511 5.52 -29.02 -7.03
N ARG A 512 4.43 -29.25 -6.29
CA ARG A 512 3.37 -30.19 -6.67
C ARG A 512 2.26 -29.47 -7.41
N PHE A 513 1.96 -29.91 -8.62
CA PHE A 513 0.85 -29.43 -9.44
C PHE A 513 -0.37 -30.33 -9.18
N ARG A 514 -1.43 -29.75 -8.60
CA ARG A 514 -2.72 -30.42 -8.44
C ARG A 514 -3.74 -29.76 -9.34
N ASP A 515 -4.78 -30.51 -9.66
CA ASP A 515 -5.99 -29.97 -10.29
C ASP A 515 -6.50 -28.71 -9.56
N GLY A 516 -6.83 -27.67 -10.33
CA GLY A 516 -7.23 -26.33 -9.88
C GLY A 516 -8.64 -26.26 -9.31
N ARG A 517 -9.08 -27.32 -8.62
CA ARG A 517 -10.33 -27.32 -7.88
C ARG A 517 -10.20 -26.41 -6.66
N ASP A 518 -11.29 -25.72 -6.36
CA ASP A 518 -11.42 -24.90 -5.16
C ASP A 518 -11.07 -25.73 -3.91
N GLY A 519 -10.42 -25.08 -2.96
CA GLY A 519 -10.03 -25.69 -1.69
C GLY A 519 -11.24 -26.15 -0.90
N TRP A 520 -10.98 -26.99 0.09
CA TRP A 520 -11.98 -27.47 1.02
C TRP A 520 -11.48 -27.20 2.42
N LEU A 521 -12.06 -26.18 3.05
CA LEU A 521 -11.67 -25.69 4.36
C LEU A 521 -12.81 -25.96 5.32
N GLU A 522 -12.55 -26.77 6.33
CA GLU A 522 -13.54 -27.10 7.36
C GLU A 522 -13.25 -26.28 8.61
N ARG A 523 -14.31 -25.79 9.25
CA ARG A 523 -14.21 -24.93 10.42
C ARG A 523 -13.45 -25.58 11.59
N GLN A 524 -13.41 -26.92 11.65
CA GLN A 524 -12.66 -27.66 12.67
C GLN A 524 -11.14 -27.44 12.61
N TYR A 525 -10.60 -27.00 11.48
CA TYR A 525 -9.17 -26.68 11.33
C TYR A 525 -8.86 -25.22 11.66
N VAL A 526 -9.85 -24.42 12.08
CA VAL A 526 -9.68 -23.02 12.49
C VAL A 526 -9.25 -22.98 13.95
N ALA A 527 -8.01 -22.55 14.18
CA ALA A 527 -7.49 -22.26 15.51
C ALA A 527 -7.29 -20.76 15.69
N HIS A 528 -7.44 -20.29 16.92
CA HIS A 528 -7.08 -18.94 17.32
C HIS A 528 -5.81 -19.01 18.17
N VAL A 529 -4.74 -18.37 17.71
CA VAL A 529 -3.46 -18.30 18.42
C VAL A 529 -3.18 -16.86 18.81
N ALA A 530 -2.45 -16.63 19.90
CA ALA A 530 -1.96 -15.29 20.18
C ALA A 530 -0.94 -14.87 19.11
N TYR A 531 -1.06 -13.65 18.61
CA TYR A 531 -0.11 -13.04 17.69
C TYR A 531 0.23 -11.64 18.19
N ASP A 532 1.50 -11.29 18.04
CA ASP A 532 2.08 -10.02 18.45
C ASP A 532 3.15 -9.67 17.41
N GLY A 533 2.80 -8.78 16.47
CA GLY A 533 3.66 -8.50 15.32
C GLY A 533 2.96 -7.65 14.25
N PRO A 534 3.69 -7.23 13.20
CA PRO A 534 3.11 -6.44 12.13
C PRO A 534 2.16 -7.28 11.27
N VAL A 535 1.14 -6.65 10.70
CA VAL A 535 0.21 -7.27 9.75
C VAL A 535 -0.05 -6.29 8.60
N TYR A 536 -0.29 -6.85 7.42
CA TYR A 536 -0.35 -6.14 6.14
C TYR A 536 -1.64 -6.42 5.39
N CYS A 537 -2.15 -5.42 4.68
CA CYS A 537 -3.30 -5.53 3.79
C CYS A 537 -3.07 -4.67 2.54
N LEU A 538 -3.45 -5.14 1.35
CA LEU A 538 -3.22 -4.43 0.09
C LEU A 538 -4.55 -4.13 -0.59
N GLY A 539 -4.98 -2.87 -0.70
CA GLY A 539 -6.11 -2.50 -1.54
C GLY A 539 -5.78 -2.69 -3.02
N ILE A 540 -6.67 -3.37 -3.75
CA ILE A 540 -6.49 -3.68 -5.18
C ILE A 540 -7.59 -2.98 -5.96
N ALA A 541 -7.17 -2.26 -7.00
CA ALA A 541 -8.09 -1.67 -7.95
C ALA A 541 -9.00 -2.76 -8.57
N ASP A 542 -10.24 -2.38 -8.82
CA ASP A 542 -11.33 -3.12 -9.45
C ASP A 542 -11.89 -4.37 -8.76
N LEU A 543 -11.10 -5.09 -7.98
CA LEU A 543 -11.46 -6.46 -7.62
C LEU A 543 -11.38 -6.79 -6.12
N HIS A 544 -10.76 -5.93 -5.30
CA HIS A 544 -10.67 -6.10 -3.84
C HIS A 544 -10.19 -7.47 -3.37
N ARG A 545 -9.41 -8.14 -4.22
CA ARG A 545 -8.90 -9.49 -3.98
C ARG A 545 -7.56 -9.66 -4.66
N PHE A 546 -6.70 -10.53 -4.13
CA PHE A 546 -5.38 -10.80 -4.71
C PHE A 546 -4.86 -12.17 -4.28
N PHE A 547 -3.97 -12.75 -5.08
CA PHE A 547 -3.34 -14.02 -4.75
C PHE A 547 -2.26 -13.84 -3.70
N VAL A 548 -2.33 -14.68 -2.68
CA VAL A 548 -1.33 -14.78 -1.64
C VAL A 548 -0.82 -16.20 -1.50
N ARG A 549 0.39 -16.34 -0.96
CA ARG A 549 1.00 -17.62 -0.64
C ARG A 549 1.53 -17.62 0.80
N GLN A 550 1.14 -18.64 1.56
CA GLN A 550 1.63 -18.90 2.91
C GLN A 550 2.01 -20.37 3.04
N ASP A 551 3.18 -20.65 3.61
CA ASP A 551 3.70 -22.00 3.82
C ASP A 551 3.63 -22.89 2.56
N GLY A 552 3.89 -22.27 1.41
CA GLY A 552 3.88 -22.90 0.09
C GLY A 552 2.51 -23.20 -0.49
N MET A 553 1.41 -22.73 0.11
CA MET A 553 0.04 -22.87 -0.41
C MET A 553 -0.51 -21.54 -0.91
N VAL A 554 -1.16 -21.55 -2.07
CA VAL A 554 -1.76 -20.36 -2.69
C VAL A 554 -3.25 -20.28 -2.39
N TRP A 555 -3.75 -19.08 -2.12
CA TRP A 555 -5.17 -18.78 -1.98
C TRP A 555 -5.47 -17.30 -2.31
N LEU A 556 -6.75 -16.95 -2.49
CA LEU A 556 -7.18 -15.60 -2.84
C LEU A 556 -7.69 -14.82 -1.61
N SER A 557 -6.99 -13.74 -1.27
CA SER A 557 -7.21 -12.78 -0.17
C SER A 557 -8.21 -11.68 -0.58
N GLY A 558 -8.81 -10.92 0.36
CA GLY A 558 -9.76 -9.82 0.08
C GLY A 558 -9.61 -8.54 0.95
N ASN A 559 -10.13 -7.39 0.46
CA ASN A 559 -10.06 -6.04 1.07
C ASN A 559 -11.42 -5.31 1.25
N SER A 560 -11.42 -4.14 1.93
CA SER A 560 -12.61 -3.32 2.25
C SER A 560 -13.03 -2.34 1.13
N TRP A 561 -14.34 -2.26 0.88
CA TRP A 561 -14.96 -1.45 -0.18
C TRP A 561 -15.22 0.03 0.21
N TYR A 562 -15.29 0.34 1.50
CA TYR A 562 -15.76 1.65 2.01
C TYR A 562 -14.80 2.80 1.63
N LYS A 563 -13.49 2.58 1.83
CA LYS A 563 -12.47 3.59 1.55
C LYS A 563 -12.41 3.95 0.07
N ARG A 564 -12.52 2.95 -0.81
CA ARG A 564 -12.58 3.13 -2.26
C ARG A 564 -13.65 4.13 -2.68
N LEU A 565 -14.88 3.91 -2.23
CA LEU A 565 -16.04 4.67 -2.70
C LEU A 565 -16.10 6.07 -2.08
N PHE A 566 -15.91 6.16 -0.77
CA PHE A 566 -16.20 7.41 -0.04
C PHE A 566 -14.98 8.30 0.20
N ILE A 567 -13.79 7.72 0.34
CA ILE A 567 -12.57 8.47 0.64
C ILE A 567 -11.77 8.72 -0.64
N GLN A 568 -11.51 7.65 -1.40
CA GLN A 568 -10.71 7.70 -2.62
C GLN A 568 -11.54 8.08 -3.86
N ARG A 569 -12.88 8.03 -3.76
CA ARG A 569 -13.82 8.37 -4.84
C ARG A 569 -13.52 7.65 -6.16
N ARG A 570 -13.20 6.35 -6.07
CA ARG A 570 -12.87 5.48 -7.21
C ARG A 570 -14.07 4.60 -7.59
N TYR A 571 -14.74 4.97 -8.68
CA TYR A 571 -15.98 4.36 -9.17
C TYR A 571 -15.74 3.42 -10.35
N ARG A 572 -16.59 2.40 -10.51
CA ARG A 572 -16.44 1.30 -11.47
C ARG A 572 -17.74 1.00 -12.21
N GLY A 573 -17.63 0.59 -13.48
CA GLY A 573 -18.77 0.16 -14.28
C GLY A 573 -19.85 1.23 -14.37
N ASN A 574 -21.03 0.94 -13.81
CA ASN A 574 -22.17 1.85 -13.78
C ASN A 574 -22.22 2.77 -12.54
N GLU A 575 -21.23 2.70 -11.65
CA GLU A 575 -21.12 3.62 -10.50
C GLU A 575 -20.77 5.02 -11.01
N ARG A 576 -21.67 6.00 -10.83
CA ARG A 576 -21.42 7.39 -11.25
C ARG A 576 -20.94 8.21 -10.07
N SER A 577 -19.93 9.04 -10.28
CA SER A 577 -19.37 9.86 -9.20
C SER A 577 -20.38 10.78 -8.51
N GLU A 578 -21.39 11.24 -9.24
CA GLU A 578 -22.51 12.07 -8.78
C GLU A 578 -23.46 11.35 -7.80
N ASP A 579 -23.49 10.02 -7.82
CA ASP A 579 -24.31 9.22 -6.92
C ASP A 579 -23.72 9.13 -5.51
N TYR A 580 -22.45 9.50 -5.32
CA TYR A 580 -21.70 9.30 -4.08
C TYR A 580 -21.22 10.62 -3.46
N ALA A 581 -21.49 10.77 -2.16
CA ALA A 581 -20.95 11.86 -1.37
C ALA A 581 -20.42 11.34 -0.03
N PHE A 582 -19.44 12.06 0.52
CA PHE A 582 -18.84 11.74 1.81
C PHE A 582 -18.72 12.99 2.67
N VAL A 583 -19.12 12.88 3.92
CA VAL A 583 -18.97 13.92 4.94
C VAL A 583 -18.10 13.38 6.05
N GLN A 584 -16.99 14.06 6.33
CA GLN A 584 -16.07 13.70 7.40
C GLN A 584 -16.52 14.34 8.72
N ALA A 585 -16.66 13.53 9.77
CA ALA A 585 -17.03 13.97 11.11
C ALA A 585 -15.84 13.87 12.08
N LYS A 586 -15.53 14.96 12.77
CA LYS A 586 -14.52 15.03 13.83
C LYS A 586 -15.19 15.09 15.20
N LEU A 587 -14.47 14.70 16.26
CA LEU A 587 -15.03 14.79 17.62
C LEU A 587 -15.41 16.23 18.01
N SER A 588 -14.64 17.22 17.53
CA SER A 588 -14.93 18.65 17.70
C SER A 588 -16.29 19.07 17.14
N ASP A 589 -16.85 18.31 16.20
CA ASP A 589 -18.14 18.62 15.57
C ASP A 589 -19.34 18.31 16.50
N ASN A 590 -19.08 17.71 17.68
CA ASN A 590 -20.11 17.42 18.67
C ASN A 590 -19.97 18.28 19.95
N VAL A 591 -20.50 19.49 19.87
CA VAL A 591 -20.57 20.48 20.96
C VAL A 591 -21.35 19.94 22.16
N GLU A 592 -22.44 19.20 21.93
CA GLU A 592 -23.27 18.64 23.01
C GLU A 592 -22.50 17.59 23.84
N LEU A 593 -21.73 16.71 23.20
CA LEU A 593 -20.91 15.72 23.88
C LEU A 593 -19.79 16.37 24.66
N LEU A 594 -19.11 17.36 24.07
CA LEU A 594 -18.01 18.07 24.72
C LEU A 594 -18.48 18.97 25.87
N THR A 595 -19.69 19.54 25.80
CA THR A 595 -20.30 20.27 26.91
C THR A 595 -20.66 19.33 28.06
N ARG A 596 -21.30 18.19 27.77
CA ARG A 596 -21.71 17.21 28.79
C ARG A 596 -20.54 16.43 29.38
N ASN A 597 -19.49 16.19 28.60
CA ASN A 597 -18.33 15.41 28.99
C ASN A 597 -17.04 16.02 28.38
N PRO A 598 -16.53 17.12 28.95
CA PRO A 598 -15.35 17.81 28.44
C PRO A 598 -14.10 16.91 28.38
N ASP A 599 -13.99 15.96 29.31
CA ASP A 599 -12.86 15.02 29.39
C ASP A 599 -12.97 13.86 28.38
N TYR A 600 -14.00 13.80 27.53
CA TYR A 600 -14.13 12.73 26.53
C TYR A 600 -12.97 12.73 25.54
N ILE A 601 -12.45 13.91 25.16
CA ILE A 601 -11.27 14.03 24.29
C ILE A 601 -10.06 13.33 24.93
N ARG A 602 -9.82 13.56 26.23
CA ARG A 602 -8.71 12.94 26.97
C ARG A 602 -8.79 11.42 26.94
N LYS A 603 -10.00 10.84 27.00
CA LYS A 603 -10.18 9.39 26.89
C LYS A 603 -9.74 8.84 25.54
N LEU A 604 -9.95 9.59 24.46
CA LEU A 604 -9.50 9.20 23.13
C LEU A 604 -8.02 9.50 22.90
N ASP A 605 -7.48 10.58 23.48
CA ASP A 605 -6.06 10.92 23.41
C ASP A 605 -5.17 9.88 24.12
N ILE A 606 -5.69 9.16 25.11
CA ILE A 606 -5.00 8.03 25.78
C ILE A 606 -4.87 6.80 24.86
N LEU A 607 -5.66 6.71 23.78
CA LEU A 607 -5.58 5.56 22.90
C LEU A 607 -4.19 5.50 22.23
N PRO A 608 -3.64 4.30 22.00
CA PRO A 608 -2.42 4.16 21.23
C PRO A 608 -2.68 4.46 19.74
N GLU A 609 -1.67 4.96 19.02
CA GLU A 609 -1.72 5.01 17.56
C GLU A 609 -1.72 3.61 16.94
N PRO A 610 -2.44 3.38 15.83
CA PRO A 610 -3.21 4.35 15.04
C PRO A 610 -4.66 4.55 15.53
N ALA A 611 -5.09 3.85 16.59
CA ALA A 611 -6.46 3.91 17.10
C ALA A 611 -6.85 5.30 17.62
N ARG A 612 -5.88 6.05 18.17
CA ARG A 612 -6.03 7.47 18.47
C ARG A 612 -6.36 8.25 17.21
N SER A 613 -5.52 8.23 16.17
CA SER A 613 -5.79 8.97 14.93
C SER A 613 -7.15 8.58 14.29
N TRP A 614 -7.53 7.31 14.34
CA TRP A 614 -8.81 6.85 13.83
C TRP A 614 -10.00 7.37 14.65
N LEU A 615 -10.01 7.13 15.95
CA LEU A 615 -11.17 7.40 16.80
C LEU A 615 -11.19 8.84 17.30
N ARG A 616 -10.04 9.49 17.47
CA ARG A 616 -9.92 10.89 17.89
C ARG A 616 -9.99 11.85 16.71
N ASP A 617 -9.16 11.63 15.68
CA ASP A 617 -9.04 12.56 14.54
C ASP A 617 -9.97 12.22 13.38
N GLY A 618 -10.52 11.00 13.36
CA GLY A 618 -11.33 10.55 12.23
C GLY A 618 -10.51 10.35 10.95
N ASN A 619 -9.22 10.00 11.10
CA ASN A 619 -8.30 9.85 9.99
C ASN A 619 -8.50 8.51 9.27
N PHE A 620 -8.93 8.54 8.00
CA PHE A 620 -9.09 7.35 7.15
C PHE A 620 -7.79 6.94 6.42
N SER A 621 -6.73 7.74 6.56
CA SER A 621 -5.43 7.57 5.91
C SER A 621 -4.32 7.17 6.88
N ALA A 622 -4.51 7.34 8.20
CA ALA A 622 -3.54 6.93 9.20
C ALA A 622 -3.23 5.42 9.11
N GLY A 623 -2.01 5.09 8.69
CA GLY A 623 -1.40 3.78 8.91
C GLY A 623 -0.66 3.74 10.25
N ALA A 624 -0.33 2.56 10.77
CA ALA A 624 0.58 2.50 11.91
C ALA A 624 2.03 2.63 11.43
N GLY A 625 2.88 3.32 12.19
CA GLY A 625 4.34 3.37 11.95
C GLY A 625 4.90 4.66 11.35
N SER A 626 4.35 5.83 11.73
CA SER A 626 4.98 7.12 11.41
C SER A 626 6.45 7.12 11.83
N ALA A 627 7.33 7.55 10.93
CA ALA A 627 8.76 7.68 11.18
C ALA A 627 9.09 8.85 12.11
N LEU A 628 8.19 9.82 12.19
CA LEU A 628 8.34 11.08 12.92
C LEU A 628 7.13 11.31 13.87
N PRO A 629 6.90 10.42 14.84
CA PRO A 629 5.79 10.55 15.78
C PRO A 629 5.88 11.80 16.68
N GLN A 630 7.03 12.47 16.70
CA GLN A 630 7.26 13.71 17.45
C GLN A 630 6.49 14.90 16.86
N ILE A 631 6.07 14.82 15.59
CA ILE A 631 5.40 15.93 14.90
C ILE A 631 4.06 16.22 15.60
N ASP A 632 3.99 17.42 16.14
CA ASP A 632 2.79 18.02 16.74
C ASP A 632 2.55 19.36 16.03
N TRP A 633 1.49 19.45 15.24
CA TRP A 633 1.18 20.64 14.45
C TRP A 633 1.01 21.90 15.28
N LYS A 634 0.52 21.81 16.52
CA LYS A 634 0.32 22.98 17.38
C LYS A 634 1.66 23.55 17.86
N ARG A 635 2.67 22.70 18.02
CA ARG A 635 4.01 23.07 18.49
C ARG A 635 4.99 23.38 17.36
N HIS A 636 4.89 22.64 16.25
CA HIS A 636 5.81 22.76 15.12
C HIS A 636 5.40 23.84 14.13
N LEU A 637 4.13 24.22 14.07
CA LEU A 637 3.66 25.30 13.20
C LEU A 637 3.48 26.59 14.01
N VAL A 638 4.25 27.62 13.69
CA VAL A 638 4.23 28.90 14.39
C VAL A 638 3.81 30.04 13.49
N LYS A 639 3.24 31.08 14.09
CA LYS A 639 2.88 32.31 13.36
C LYS A 639 4.14 32.92 12.73
N PRO A 640 4.14 33.24 11.43
CA PRO A 640 5.29 33.86 10.78
C PRO A 640 5.58 35.26 11.35
N PHE A 641 6.86 35.58 11.52
CA PHE A 641 7.36 36.91 11.89
C PHE A 641 8.48 37.35 10.93
N LYS A 642 8.30 37.08 9.63
CA LYS A 642 9.34 37.23 8.59
C LYS A 642 9.99 38.63 8.57
N ASP A 643 9.20 39.68 8.78
CA ASP A 643 9.67 41.07 8.75
C ASP A 643 10.41 41.49 10.03
N GLU A 644 10.41 40.63 11.06
CA GLU A 644 11.03 40.85 12.37
C GLU A 644 12.27 39.96 12.57
N ILE A 645 12.70 39.18 11.56
CA ILE A 645 13.90 38.34 11.64
C ILE A 645 15.14 39.25 11.71
N PRO A 646 15.94 39.20 12.78
CA PRO A 646 17.14 40.01 12.88
C PRO A 646 18.21 39.61 11.85
N ASP A 647 18.85 40.59 11.20
CA ASP A 647 19.87 40.33 10.18
C ASP A 647 21.13 39.62 10.72
N TYR A 648 21.38 39.71 12.04
CA TYR A 648 22.50 39.04 12.69
C TYR A 648 22.24 37.55 12.99
N TRP A 649 21.01 37.05 12.81
CA TRP A 649 20.73 35.62 12.91
C TRP A 649 21.33 34.88 11.72
N LEU A 650 21.87 33.69 11.98
CA LEU A 650 22.37 32.83 10.91
C LEU A 650 21.20 32.43 10.00
N GLN A 651 21.31 32.74 8.71
CA GLN A 651 20.33 32.32 7.70
C GLN A 651 21.00 31.38 6.72
N PHE A 652 20.38 30.25 6.37
CA PHE A 652 20.96 29.27 5.46
C PHE A 652 19.90 28.58 4.60
N GLY A 653 20.35 27.99 3.50
CA GLY A 653 19.52 27.23 2.57
C GLY A 653 19.81 25.72 2.62
N SER A 654 18.81 24.92 2.26
CA SER A 654 18.98 23.49 1.99
C SER A 654 18.24 23.10 0.72
N PHE A 655 18.87 22.32 -0.15
CA PHE A 655 18.40 22.04 -1.51
C PHE A 655 18.42 20.56 -1.85
N ASP A 656 17.28 20.05 -2.30
CA ASP A 656 17.13 18.71 -2.90
C ASP A 656 16.70 18.86 -4.35
N TRP A 657 17.54 18.38 -5.27
CA TRP A 657 17.35 18.61 -6.70
C TRP A 657 16.37 17.60 -7.30
N GLY A 658 15.48 18.08 -8.17
CA GLY A 658 14.49 17.24 -8.86
C GLY A 658 14.04 17.82 -10.20
N TYR A 659 13.94 16.96 -11.22
CA TYR A 659 13.26 17.28 -12.49
C TYR A 659 11.98 16.46 -12.68
N HIS A 660 12.09 15.14 -12.59
CA HIS A 660 10.95 14.21 -12.58
C HIS A 660 10.24 14.19 -11.23
N HIS A 661 11.01 14.30 -10.16
CA HIS A 661 10.54 14.67 -8.82
C HIS A 661 10.48 16.19 -8.68
N PRO A 662 9.64 16.73 -7.77
CA PRO A 662 9.70 18.14 -7.40
C PRO A 662 11.08 18.48 -6.83
N PHE A 663 11.65 19.62 -7.24
CA PHE A 663 12.79 20.15 -6.48
C PHE A 663 12.26 20.77 -5.19
N VAL A 664 13.08 20.77 -4.14
CA VAL A 664 12.75 21.42 -2.87
C VAL A 664 13.92 22.27 -2.40
N PHE A 665 13.63 23.51 -2.01
CA PHE A 665 14.57 24.41 -1.36
C PHE A 665 13.95 24.95 -0.06
N GLY A 666 14.60 24.71 1.08
CA GLY A 666 14.19 25.26 2.37
C GLY A 666 15.03 26.47 2.75
N TRP A 667 14.37 27.54 3.19
CA TRP A 667 15.01 28.69 3.82
C TRP A 667 14.87 28.61 5.34
N TYR A 668 16.00 28.62 6.05
CA TYR A 668 16.07 28.48 7.49
C TYR A 668 16.77 29.66 8.14
N VAL A 669 16.38 29.95 9.38
CA VAL A 669 17.07 30.90 10.27
C VAL A 669 17.34 30.25 11.62
N VAL A 670 18.44 30.65 12.26
CA VAL A 670 18.87 30.14 13.55
C VAL A 670 19.03 31.27 14.54
N THR A 671 18.36 31.14 15.69
CA THR A 671 18.39 32.14 16.77
C THR A 671 19.71 32.10 17.54
N GLU A 672 19.95 33.11 18.38
CA GLU A 672 21.08 33.16 19.33
C GLU A 672 21.16 31.89 20.19
N ASP A 673 20.01 31.42 20.65
CA ASP A 673 19.86 30.19 21.45
C ASP A 673 20.02 28.89 20.63
N GLY A 674 20.17 28.98 19.31
CA GLY A 674 20.34 27.82 18.43
C GLY A 674 19.04 27.09 18.08
N ASP A 675 17.89 27.77 18.16
CA ASP A 675 16.62 27.26 17.63
C ASP A 675 16.53 27.50 16.13
N ILE A 676 15.89 26.57 15.41
CA ILE A 676 15.82 26.60 13.96
C ILE A 676 14.38 26.87 13.53
N PHE A 677 14.18 27.90 12.71
CA PHE A 677 12.91 28.16 12.05
C PHE A 677 13.04 27.93 10.55
N LYS A 678 12.19 27.07 9.99
CA LYS A 678 11.97 26.99 8.54
C LYS A 678 11.03 28.12 8.13
N VAL A 679 11.59 29.15 7.52
CA VAL A 679 10.87 30.37 7.14
C VAL A 679 9.98 30.13 5.92
N GLU A 680 10.47 29.36 4.95
CA GLU A 680 9.72 29.01 3.75
C GLU A 680 10.24 27.71 3.10
N THR A 681 9.35 27.04 2.38
CA THR A 681 9.68 25.94 1.47
C THR A 681 9.36 26.37 0.04
N VAL A 682 10.36 26.40 -0.84
CA VAL A 682 10.20 26.65 -2.27
C VAL A 682 10.25 25.33 -3.01
N THR A 683 9.26 25.06 -3.84
CA THR A 683 9.19 23.83 -4.64
C THR A 683 8.57 24.10 -6.01
N GLY A 684 8.85 23.21 -6.95
CA GLY A 684 8.30 23.20 -8.30
C GLY A 684 8.60 21.89 -9.03
N TRP A 685 7.82 21.59 -10.06
CA TRP A 685 7.88 20.32 -10.79
C TRP A 685 8.13 20.54 -12.29
N ARG A 686 8.91 19.66 -12.91
CA ARG A 686 9.37 19.76 -14.32
C ARG A 686 10.02 21.09 -14.69
N MET A 687 10.68 21.72 -13.74
CA MET A 687 11.44 22.95 -13.95
C MET A 687 12.90 22.61 -14.24
N LEU A 688 13.48 23.23 -15.27
CA LEU A 688 14.92 23.14 -15.53
C LEU A 688 15.70 23.94 -14.47
N THR A 689 16.94 23.57 -14.20
CA THR A 689 17.78 24.18 -13.14
C THR A 689 17.79 25.72 -13.15
N PRO A 690 17.94 26.42 -14.30
CA PRO A 690 17.84 27.88 -14.31
C PRO A 690 16.49 28.42 -13.84
N GLN A 691 15.38 27.74 -14.18
CA GLN A 691 14.04 28.11 -13.72
C GLN A 691 13.86 27.87 -12.22
N GLN A 692 14.49 26.82 -11.70
CA GLN A 692 14.51 26.53 -10.26
C GLN A 692 15.23 27.66 -9.51
N ILE A 693 16.40 28.09 -9.99
CA ILE A 693 17.20 29.18 -9.40
C ILE A 693 16.40 30.49 -9.39
N GLU A 694 15.80 30.88 -10.52
CA GLU A 694 14.99 32.11 -10.59
C GLU A 694 13.79 32.07 -9.64
N ARG A 695 13.15 30.90 -9.49
CA ARG A 695 12.05 30.72 -8.54
C ARG A 695 12.52 30.87 -7.09
N ILE A 696 13.69 30.32 -6.75
CA ILE A 696 14.30 30.47 -5.42
C ILE A 696 14.58 31.95 -5.15
N LYS A 697 15.26 32.65 -6.07
CA LYS A 697 15.56 34.09 -5.96
C LYS A 697 14.32 34.96 -5.83
N SER A 698 13.18 34.54 -6.40
CA SER A 698 11.92 35.30 -6.32
C SER A 698 11.25 35.25 -4.94
N ILE A 699 11.64 34.30 -4.07
CA ILE A 699 11.00 34.04 -2.77
C ILE A 699 11.98 34.19 -1.61
N VAL A 700 13.25 33.81 -1.81
CA VAL A 700 14.28 33.76 -0.77
C VAL A 700 15.33 34.83 -1.06
N PRO A 701 15.71 35.66 -0.07
CA PRO A 701 16.82 36.60 -0.19
C PRO A 701 18.15 35.84 -0.16
N VAL A 702 18.52 35.22 -1.29
CA VAL A 702 19.68 34.31 -1.38
C VAL A 702 21.00 34.98 -0.98
N GLU A 703 21.12 36.28 -1.20
CA GLU A 703 22.26 37.12 -0.81
C GLU A 703 22.43 37.28 0.70
N LYS A 704 21.39 36.99 1.50
CA LYS A 704 21.46 36.98 2.97
C LYS A 704 21.81 35.60 3.54
N LEU A 705 21.85 34.56 2.71
CA LEU A 705 22.17 33.21 3.17
C LEU A 705 23.67 33.07 3.38
N HIS A 706 24.08 32.58 4.54
CA HIS A 706 25.48 32.36 4.89
C HIS A 706 26.05 31.15 4.13
N TYR A 707 25.23 30.12 3.93
CA TYR A 707 25.58 28.94 3.13
C TYR A 707 24.33 28.22 2.63
N ILE A 708 24.50 27.33 1.64
CA ILE A 708 23.46 26.44 1.14
C ILE A 708 24.00 25.03 1.11
N VAL A 709 23.30 24.08 1.73
CA VAL A 709 23.64 22.65 1.65
C VAL A 709 22.78 21.94 0.62
N ALA A 710 23.34 20.96 -0.09
CA ALA A 710 22.63 20.20 -1.11
C ALA A 710 22.97 18.72 -1.12
N GLY A 711 22.09 17.90 -1.71
CA GLY A 711 22.35 16.51 -2.03
C GLY A 711 23.60 16.32 -2.93
N HIS A 712 24.19 15.13 -2.93
CA HIS A 712 25.41 14.86 -3.72
C HIS A 712 25.16 14.76 -5.23
N ASP A 713 23.91 14.57 -5.62
CA ASP A 713 23.44 14.48 -6.99
C ASP A 713 23.71 15.76 -7.80
N VAL A 714 23.86 16.92 -7.14
CA VAL A 714 24.19 18.19 -7.80
C VAL A 714 25.56 18.19 -8.49
N THR A 715 26.45 17.25 -8.13
CA THR A 715 27.81 17.10 -8.69
C THR A 715 27.91 16.09 -9.84
N GLY A 716 26.80 15.40 -10.17
CA GLY A 716 26.79 14.35 -11.17
C GLY A 716 27.02 14.86 -12.60
N LYS A 717 28.05 14.34 -13.27
CA LYS A 717 28.29 14.62 -14.70
C LYS A 717 27.41 13.75 -15.59
N HIS A 718 26.53 14.37 -16.39
CA HIS A 718 25.76 13.66 -17.41
C HIS A 718 26.52 13.65 -18.74
N ILE A 719 27.23 12.54 -19.03
CA ILE A 719 27.88 12.35 -20.34
C ILE A 719 26.85 11.76 -21.31
N ALA A 720 26.10 12.61 -22.01
CA ALA A 720 25.28 12.20 -23.14
C ALA A 720 26.04 12.48 -24.44
N ARG A 721 26.31 11.43 -25.23
CA ARG A 721 26.81 11.54 -26.63
C ARG A 721 28.09 12.38 -26.86
N GLY A 722 28.95 12.54 -25.86
CA GLY A 722 30.26 13.19 -26.03
C GLY A 722 30.26 14.72 -25.90
N GLU A 723 29.15 15.32 -25.46
CA GLU A 723 29.11 16.73 -25.03
C GLU A 723 29.27 16.82 -23.50
N ASP A 724 30.12 17.74 -23.04
CA ASP A 724 30.34 18.04 -21.61
C ASP A 724 29.23 19.00 -21.17
N VAL A 725 28.20 18.49 -20.49
CA VAL A 725 27.05 19.27 -20.00
C VAL A 725 27.35 19.78 -18.59
N PRO A 726 27.12 21.06 -18.27
CA PRO A 726 27.29 21.59 -16.94
C PRO A 726 26.49 20.82 -15.89
N THR A 727 27.12 20.56 -14.75
CA THR A 727 26.49 20.01 -13.55
C THR A 727 25.51 21.01 -12.94
N ILE A 728 24.63 20.53 -12.06
CA ILE A 728 23.70 21.39 -11.33
C ILE A 728 24.49 22.42 -10.48
N GLN A 729 25.59 21.99 -9.86
CA GLN A 729 26.47 22.89 -9.11
C GLN A 729 27.07 23.99 -10.00
N GLU A 730 27.49 23.68 -11.23
CA GLU A 730 28.00 24.69 -12.18
C GLU A 730 26.90 25.70 -12.56
N HIS A 731 25.66 25.25 -12.77
CA HIS A 731 24.53 26.16 -13.02
C HIS A 731 24.21 27.09 -11.84
N PHE A 732 24.28 26.60 -10.61
CA PHE A 732 24.13 27.44 -9.42
C PHE A 732 25.30 28.44 -9.31
N LEU A 733 26.53 28.01 -9.58
CA LEU A 733 27.73 28.85 -9.55
C LEU A 733 27.67 29.98 -10.60
N GLU A 734 27.15 29.71 -11.81
CA GLU A 734 26.89 30.73 -12.85
C GLU A 734 25.97 31.87 -12.34
N HIS A 735 25.13 31.59 -11.34
CA HIS A 735 24.22 32.54 -10.73
C HIS A 735 24.75 33.12 -9.42
N ASN A 736 26.06 32.94 -9.15
CA ASN A 736 26.76 33.26 -7.90
C ASN A 736 26.15 32.57 -6.68
N ILE A 737 25.74 31.31 -6.82
CA ILE A 737 25.23 30.47 -5.73
C ILE A 737 26.14 29.24 -5.55
N LEU A 738 26.79 29.13 -4.40
CA LEU A 738 27.69 28.07 -3.99
C LEU A 738 26.90 27.04 -3.19
N LEU A 739 26.96 25.79 -3.63
CA LEU A 739 26.35 24.66 -2.94
C LEU A 739 27.43 23.86 -2.19
N SER A 740 27.23 23.69 -0.89
CA SER A 740 28.02 22.78 -0.06
C SER A 740 27.35 21.41 0.00
N LEU A 741 28.12 20.33 0.01
CA LEU A 741 27.55 18.98 0.09
C LEU A 741 27.03 18.68 1.50
N ALA A 742 25.74 18.33 1.60
CA ALA A 742 25.11 17.91 2.84
C ALA A 742 25.61 16.53 3.29
N ASN A 743 25.53 16.26 4.59
CA ASN A 743 25.62 14.89 5.07
C ASN A 743 24.35 14.11 4.67
N ILE A 744 24.43 13.36 3.58
CA ILE A 744 23.31 12.58 3.02
C ILE A 744 23.03 11.27 3.77
N HIS A 745 23.73 10.96 4.86
CA HIS A 745 23.56 9.69 5.58
C HIS A 745 22.17 9.59 6.22
N ARG A 746 21.26 8.82 5.60
CA ARG A 746 19.82 8.79 5.91
C ARG A 746 19.49 8.53 7.38
N LYS A 747 20.04 7.47 7.97
CA LYS A 747 19.81 7.11 9.39
C LYS A 747 20.24 8.18 10.39
N GLN A 748 21.46 8.70 10.21
CA GLN A 748 22.01 9.72 11.11
C GLN A 748 21.24 11.03 10.95
N GLY A 749 20.89 11.39 9.71
CA GLY A 749 20.04 12.53 9.42
C GLY A 749 18.65 12.41 10.05
N LEU A 750 18.02 11.22 9.97
CA LEU A 750 16.73 10.95 10.61
C LEU A 750 16.80 11.11 12.14
N GLN A 751 17.82 10.54 12.77
CA GLN A 751 18.01 10.66 14.22
C GLN A 751 18.23 12.12 14.65
N GLN A 752 18.99 12.87 13.86
CA GLN A 752 19.18 14.30 14.09
C GLN A 752 17.88 15.09 13.92
N LEU A 753 17.08 14.79 12.88
CA LEU A 753 15.78 15.41 12.65
C LEU A 753 14.79 15.10 13.78
N ARG A 754 14.71 13.84 14.24
CA ARG A 754 13.89 13.43 15.39
C ARG A 754 14.23 14.21 16.64
N LYS A 755 15.52 14.43 16.91
CA LYS A 755 15.99 15.25 18.04
C LYS A 755 15.58 16.72 17.92
N MET A 756 15.48 17.25 16.70
CA MET A 756 15.07 18.64 16.50
C MET A 756 13.55 18.82 16.60
N LEU A 757 12.79 17.78 16.28
CA LEU A 757 11.31 17.74 16.38
C LEU A 757 10.82 17.32 17.78
N ASP A 758 11.67 16.67 18.57
CA ASP A 758 11.30 16.28 19.93
C ASP A 758 11.13 17.51 20.83
N TRP A 759 9.98 17.61 21.48
CA TRP A 759 9.60 18.67 22.41
C TRP A 759 9.48 18.16 23.85
N GLU A 760 9.52 16.83 24.06
CA GLU A 760 9.44 16.20 25.38
C GLU A 760 10.78 16.27 26.10
N THR A 761 11.89 16.00 25.39
CA THR A 761 13.22 15.91 26.02
C THR A 761 14.24 16.92 25.49
N SER A 762 13.87 17.71 24.47
CA SER A 762 14.79 18.61 23.78
C SER A 762 14.12 19.91 23.32
N GLY A 763 13.82 20.83 24.24
CA GLY A 763 13.27 22.13 23.85
C GLY A 763 14.26 23.27 23.72
N PRO A 764 13.74 24.49 23.44
CA PRO A 764 14.50 25.72 23.24
C PRO A 764 15.53 25.92 24.32
N PHE A 765 16.71 26.39 23.94
CA PHE A 765 17.67 26.83 24.93
C PHE A 765 17.23 28.18 25.48
N VAL A 766 17.05 28.26 26.80
CA VAL A 766 16.85 29.53 27.49
C VAL A 766 17.92 29.62 28.57
N GLY A 767 18.85 30.56 28.43
CA GLY A 767 19.99 30.69 29.35
C GLY A 767 20.92 29.48 29.37
N GLY A 768 21.14 28.84 28.22
CA GLY A 768 22.10 27.73 28.07
C GLY A 768 21.59 26.35 28.52
N LYS A 769 20.29 26.19 28.79
CA LYS A 769 19.67 24.88 29.09
C LYS A 769 18.43 24.63 28.23
N PRO A 770 18.18 23.39 27.76
CA PRO A 770 16.96 23.05 27.04
C PRO A 770 15.77 23.16 28.00
N THR A 771 14.71 23.81 27.53
CA THR A 771 13.41 23.89 28.21
C THR A 771 12.53 22.70 27.83
N GLU A 772 11.56 22.33 28.67
CA GLU A 772 10.54 21.32 28.32
C GLU A 772 9.36 22.02 27.62
N GLY A 773 8.85 21.45 26.52
CA GLY A 773 7.50 21.79 26.00
C GLY A 773 7.41 22.36 24.58
N ASP A 774 8.50 22.88 24.03
CA ASP A 774 8.59 23.40 22.65
C ASP A 774 9.68 22.65 21.85
N PRO A 775 9.54 22.44 20.53
CA PRO A 775 10.57 21.79 19.71
C PRO A 775 11.63 22.79 19.23
N ARG A 776 12.85 22.32 18.96
CA ARG A 776 13.95 23.15 18.42
C ARG A 776 13.74 23.54 16.96
N LEU A 777 13.19 22.64 16.14
CA LEU A 777 12.81 22.94 14.76
C LEU A 777 11.32 23.31 14.70
N ARG A 778 11.06 24.52 14.23
CA ARG A 778 9.72 25.07 14.03
C ARG A 778 9.56 25.56 12.59
N PHE A 779 8.33 25.60 12.10
CA PHE A 779 7.97 25.97 10.75
C PHE A 779 7.05 27.18 10.79
N PHE A 780 7.36 28.21 10.00
CA PHE A 780 6.43 29.31 9.82
C PHE A 780 5.17 28.82 9.11
N ASP A 781 4.01 29.32 9.54
CA ASP A 781 2.72 28.96 8.97
C ASP A 781 2.53 29.53 7.55
N THR A 782 3.14 28.84 6.57
CA THR A 782 3.04 29.12 5.13
C THR A 782 2.43 27.91 4.42
N PRO A 783 1.78 28.10 3.25
CA PRO A 783 1.17 26.99 2.52
C PRO A 783 2.15 25.84 2.22
N ASN A 784 3.40 26.13 1.84
CA ASN A 784 4.38 25.10 1.49
C ASN A 784 5.01 24.44 2.73
N ASN A 785 5.16 25.17 3.85
CA ASN A 785 5.59 24.56 5.10
C ASN A 785 4.53 23.61 5.69
N ARG A 786 3.23 23.91 5.52
CA ARG A 786 2.15 22.95 5.85
C ARG A 786 2.27 21.68 5.00
N LYS A 787 2.53 21.80 3.70
CA LYS A 787 2.76 20.64 2.81
C LYS A 787 3.99 19.84 3.25
N CYS A 788 5.07 20.52 3.64
CA CYS A 788 6.28 19.88 4.16
C CYS A 788 5.99 19.09 5.44
N LEU A 789 5.30 19.69 6.41
CA LEU A 789 4.89 19.00 7.64
C LEU A 789 3.96 17.82 7.37
N GLU A 790 3.01 17.96 6.45
CA GLU A 790 2.12 16.88 6.04
C GLU A 790 2.89 15.73 5.38
N GLN A 791 3.86 16.01 4.50
CA GLN A 791 4.71 14.96 3.92
C GLN A 791 5.52 14.25 5.01
N MET A 792 6.15 15.02 5.91
CA MET A 792 6.96 14.49 7.02
C MET A 792 6.14 13.65 8.02
N GLU A 793 4.92 14.08 8.38
CA GLU A 793 4.01 13.34 9.28
C GLU A 793 3.60 11.99 8.67
N ASN A 794 3.42 11.97 7.35
CA ASN A 794 3.05 10.78 6.59
C ASN A 794 4.24 9.87 6.24
N MET A 795 5.48 10.28 6.54
CA MET A 795 6.65 9.42 6.35
C MET A 795 6.55 8.20 7.25
N THR A 796 6.87 7.03 6.72
CA THR A 796 6.80 5.75 7.43
C THR A 796 8.19 5.17 7.63
N VAL A 797 8.40 4.44 8.72
CA VAL A 797 9.67 3.75 8.98
C VAL A 797 9.94 2.72 7.88
N ASP A 798 11.17 2.61 7.37
CA ASP A 798 11.54 1.57 6.40
C ASP A 798 11.37 0.19 7.06
N PRO A 799 10.49 -0.69 6.53
CA PRO A 799 10.28 -2.02 7.11
C PRO A 799 11.52 -2.92 7.08
N ARG A 800 12.50 -2.63 6.21
CA ARG A 800 13.77 -3.35 6.10
C ARG A 800 14.83 -2.77 7.04
N ASP A 801 14.64 -1.55 7.50
CA ASP A 801 15.60 -0.80 8.30
C ASP A 801 14.89 0.17 9.26
N PRO A 802 14.56 -0.26 10.48
CA PRO A 802 13.79 0.56 11.43
C PRO A 802 14.42 1.91 11.82
N GLU A 803 15.70 2.08 11.49
CA GLU A 803 16.47 3.31 11.70
C GLU A 803 16.46 4.25 10.48
N ASP A 804 15.72 3.91 9.43
CA ASP A 804 15.56 4.72 8.22
C ASP A 804 14.07 4.94 7.89
N VAL A 805 13.81 5.85 6.95
CA VAL A 805 12.49 6.17 6.43
C VAL A 805 12.28 5.51 5.07
N LEU A 806 11.09 4.93 4.88
CA LEU A 806 10.68 4.33 3.63
C LEU A 806 10.69 5.39 2.52
N LYS A 807 11.46 5.13 1.47
CA LYS A 807 11.52 6.01 0.29
C LYS A 807 10.17 6.00 -0.45
N VAL A 808 9.66 7.18 -0.78
CA VAL A 808 8.39 7.37 -1.48
C VAL A 808 8.65 8.24 -2.71
N ASN A 809 8.21 7.81 -3.89
CA ASN A 809 8.36 8.63 -5.09
C ASN A 809 7.15 9.56 -5.28
N ALA A 810 7.38 10.75 -5.85
CA ALA A 810 6.30 11.60 -6.33
C ALA A 810 5.59 10.97 -7.53
N ASP A 811 4.31 11.29 -7.73
CA ASP A 811 3.52 10.77 -8.85
C ASP A 811 3.85 11.47 -10.19
N ASP A 812 3.15 11.06 -11.25
CA ASP A 812 3.32 11.62 -12.60
C ASP A 812 2.95 13.11 -12.73
N PHE A 813 2.45 13.74 -11.66
CA PHE A 813 2.09 15.15 -11.57
C PHE A 813 2.95 15.93 -10.55
N GLY A 814 3.91 15.27 -9.89
CA GLY A 814 4.77 15.88 -8.88
C GLY A 814 4.10 16.03 -7.50
N GLU A 815 3.02 15.30 -7.23
CA GLU A 815 2.37 15.25 -5.91
C GLU A 815 2.87 14.02 -5.13
N GLY A 816 3.08 14.16 -3.82
CA GLY A 816 3.69 13.12 -2.96
C GLY A 816 5.22 13.23 -2.86
N GLY A 817 5.91 12.09 -2.74
CA GLY A 817 7.38 12.01 -2.64
C GLY A 817 7.94 12.03 -1.21
N ASP A 818 9.27 11.96 -1.10
CA ASP A 818 10.05 12.14 0.13
C ASP A 818 11.02 13.33 0.07
N ASP A 819 10.92 14.15 -0.98
CA ASP A 819 11.89 15.21 -1.32
C ASP A 819 11.88 16.37 -0.29
N MET A 820 10.72 16.74 0.29
CA MET A 820 10.66 17.76 1.36
C MET A 820 11.21 17.23 2.70
N TYR A 821 11.02 15.92 2.95
CA TYR A 821 11.66 15.24 4.07
C TYR A 821 13.19 15.21 3.90
N ASP A 822 13.69 14.84 2.72
CA ASP A 822 15.13 14.75 2.45
C ASP A 822 15.81 16.12 2.53
N GLU A 823 15.21 17.16 1.96
CA GLU A 823 15.67 18.55 2.09
C GLU A 823 15.73 18.99 3.56
N THR A 824 14.67 18.76 4.33
CA THR A 824 14.63 19.14 5.76
C THR A 824 15.65 18.34 6.59
N ARG A 825 15.89 17.08 6.22
CA ARG A 825 16.93 16.24 6.82
C ARG A 825 18.33 16.78 6.53
N TYR A 826 18.62 17.22 5.31
CA TYR A 826 19.90 17.85 4.97
C TYR A 826 20.14 19.11 5.79
N ALA A 827 19.12 19.96 5.95
CA ALA A 827 19.19 21.14 6.78
C ALA A 827 19.57 20.80 8.23
N CYS A 828 18.88 19.84 8.85
CA CYS A 828 19.15 19.41 10.22
C CYS A 828 20.53 18.75 10.37
N ALA A 829 20.97 17.99 9.36
CA ALA A 829 22.25 17.31 9.33
C ALA A 829 23.44 18.27 9.14
N SER A 830 23.21 19.48 8.64
CA SER A 830 24.24 20.53 8.49
C SER A 830 24.78 21.06 9.82
N ARG A 831 24.07 20.79 10.94
CA ARG A 831 24.43 21.24 12.31
C ARG A 831 24.69 22.75 12.36
N PRO A 832 23.68 23.59 12.03
CA PRO A 832 23.89 25.03 11.98
C PRO A 832 24.37 25.52 13.37
N PRO A 833 25.47 26.28 13.43
CA PRO A 833 25.99 26.81 14.69
C PRO A 833 25.05 27.88 15.28
N SER A 834 25.08 28.06 16.59
CA SER A 834 24.54 29.28 17.22
C SER A 834 25.41 30.48 16.78
N PRO A 835 24.83 31.69 16.65
CA PRO A 835 25.55 32.93 16.35
C PRO A 835 26.79 33.20 17.21
N ASP A 836 26.86 32.65 18.44
CA ASP A 836 28.01 32.80 19.35
C ASP A 836 29.12 31.73 19.15
N SER A 837 28.98 30.85 18.15
CA SER A 837 29.99 29.85 17.81
C SER A 837 31.24 30.48 17.17
N PRO A 838 32.46 29.99 17.44
CA PRO A 838 33.69 30.43 16.77
C PRO A 838 33.62 30.40 15.22
N TRP A 839 32.73 29.58 14.66
CA TRP A 839 32.45 29.52 13.21
C TRP A 839 31.72 30.74 12.65
N ALA A 840 30.87 31.41 13.45
CA ALA A 840 30.13 32.60 13.03
C ALA A 840 31.00 33.87 13.04
N GLN A 841 32.20 33.81 13.63
CA GLN A 841 33.17 34.91 13.70
C GLN A 841 34.25 34.85 12.61
N SER A 842 34.19 33.89 11.67
CA SER A 842 35.17 33.83 10.59
C SER A 842 34.88 34.91 9.53
N GLU A 843 35.86 35.78 9.24
CA GLU A 843 35.78 36.82 8.20
C GLU A 843 35.69 36.28 6.75
N LEU A 844 35.54 34.96 6.58
CA LEU A 844 35.44 34.32 5.27
C LEU A 844 33.97 34.24 4.85
N ASP A 845 33.53 35.29 4.16
CA ASP A 845 32.30 35.24 3.37
C ASP A 845 32.45 34.15 2.29
N ALA A 846 31.61 33.11 2.37
CA ALA A 846 31.53 32.04 1.36
C ALA A 846 31.23 32.58 -0.04
N TRP A 847 30.71 33.82 -0.12
CA TRP A 847 30.41 34.56 -1.34
C TRP A 847 31.49 35.55 -1.77
N SER A 848 32.59 35.65 -1.02
CA SER A 848 33.65 36.57 -1.39
C SER A 848 34.22 36.20 -2.76
N PRO A 849 34.46 37.18 -3.65
CA PRO A 849 35.02 36.92 -4.98
C PRO A 849 36.31 36.10 -4.94
N ALA A 850 37.11 36.23 -3.88
CA ALA A 850 38.35 35.49 -3.67
C ALA A 850 38.15 33.99 -3.41
N VAL A 851 37.11 33.61 -2.65
CA VAL A 851 36.75 32.19 -2.39
C VAL A 851 36.18 31.56 -3.66
N LEU A 852 35.29 32.27 -4.36
CA LEU A 852 34.72 31.82 -5.64
C LEU A 852 35.81 31.63 -6.71
N GLU A 853 36.76 32.56 -6.80
CA GLU A 853 37.88 32.48 -7.75
C GLU A 853 38.87 31.35 -7.41
N HIS A 854 39.05 31.02 -6.13
CA HIS A 854 39.86 29.90 -5.66
C HIS A 854 39.24 28.54 -6.04
N GLU A 855 37.96 28.34 -5.73
CA GLU A 855 37.18 27.14 -6.08
C GLU A 855 37.13 26.93 -7.61
N MET A 856 36.91 27.99 -8.39
CA MET A 856 36.96 27.96 -9.86
C MET A 856 38.33 27.49 -10.40
N ARG A 857 39.43 27.79 -9.69
CA ARG A 857 40.78 27.36 -10.05
C ARG A 857 41.04 25.88 -9.74
N GLU A 858 40.54 25.39 -8.61
CA GLU A 858 40.75 24.00 -8.14
C GLU A 858 39.84 22.97 -8.86
N GLY A 859 38.65 23.37 -9.32
CA GLY A 859 37.64 22.51 -9.98
C GLY A 859 38.09 21.75 -11.24
N ARG A 860 39.27 22.04 -11.81
CA ARG A 860 39.83 21.32 -12.97
C ARG A 860 40.70 20.10 -12.64
N ARG A 861 40.89 19.74 -11.36
CA ARG A 861 41.76 18.59 -10.98
C ARG A 861 41.09 17.59 -10.03
N VAL A 862 40.02 16.93 -10.48
CA VAL A 862 39.62 15.66 -9.84
C VAL A 862 40.57 14.55 -10.30
N LYS A 863 41.66 14.34 -9.55
CA LYS A 863 42.51 13.15 -9.67
C LYS A 863 41.69 11.91 -9.31
N ARG A 864 41.63 10.95 -10.22
CA ARG A 864 41.20 9.56 -9.94
C ARG A 864 42.05 8.99 -8.82
N HIS A 865 41.45 8.69 -7.67
CA HIS A 865 42.09 7.84 -6.68
C HIS A 865 41.85 6.37 -7.05
N THR A 866 42.85 5.79 -7.70
CA THR A 866 43.06 4.34 -7.75
C THR A 866 43.88 3.90 -6.54
N ASP A 867 43.47 2.77 -5.97
CA ASP A 867 44.21 1.81 -5.14
C ASP A 867 44.77 2.18 -3.76
N LYS A 868 44.52 1.19 -2.89
CA LYS A 868 44.98 0.92 -1.52
C LYS A 868 46.38 1.43 -1.17
N GLY A 869 46.47 2.09 -0.01
CA GLY A 869 47.71 2.26 0.73
C GLY A 869 47.42 2.76 2.15
N LYS A 870 47.89 2.02 3.17
CA LYS A 870 47.88 2.43 4.57
C LYS A 870 48.60 3.78 4.72
N GLY A 871 48.01 4.73 5.44
CA GLY A 871 48.66 6.00 5.76
C GLY A 871 47.87 6.79 6.80
N VAL A 872 48.42 6.81 8.01
CA VAL A 872 48.28 7.75 9.13
C VAL A 872 47.37 8.96 8.91
N LEU A 873 46.38 9.14 9.79
CA LEU A 873 45.65 10.39 10.02
C LEU A 873 46.64 11.50 10.40
N PRO A 874 46.70 12.65 9.70
CA PRO A 874 47.32 13.83 10.26
C PRO A 874 46.33 14.51 11.21
N ASP A 875 46.85 14.81 12.39
CA ASP A 875 46.22 15.56 13.45
C ASP A 875 45.64 16.91 12.98
N ALA A 876 44.60 17.30 13.70
CA ALA A 876 43.97 18.61 13.65
C ALA A 876 44.97 19.76 13.64
N VAL A 877 44.76 20.73 12.75
CA VAL A 877 45.19 22.12 12.93
C VAL A 877 44.13 23.02 12.29
N TYR A 878 43.38 23.66 13.18
CA TYR A 878 42.62 24.93 13.12
C TYR A 878 41.93 25.36 11.81
#